data_AF-A0A520GB77-F1
#
_entry.id   AF-A0A520GB77-F1
#
_cell.length_a   1.000
_cell.length_b   1.000
_cell.length_c   1.000
_cell.angle_alpha   90.00
_cell.angle_beta   90.00
_cell.angle_gamma   90.00
#
_symmetry.space_group_name_H-M   'P 1'
#
loop_
_entity.id
_entity.type
_entity.pdbx_description
1 polymer ?
#
loop_
_entity_poly.entity_id
_entity_poly.type
_entity_poly.pdbx_seq_one_letter_code
_entity_poly.pdbx_strand_id
1 'polypeptide(L)'
;MSLINTQVQPFKTEAYLNGKFVPVTEESLKGKWSVLIFMPAAFTFNCPTEVEDAADNYAEFQKLNTEVYIVTTDTHFSHKVWHDTSPAVGKAKFPLVGDPTHTLTNAFGVHIPEEGLALRGTFIINPEGVIKTMEVHSNEIARDVKETLRKLKAAQYTALIESESAMLDDATKAQLKSYLDRASQPIEIVASLDDSPASGEVLSLLKDVAEASPLVKLTESRDDNHRKPSFSVNRPSENHGPRFAGLPMGHEFTSLILALLQIGGYPPKVEQAVLDQIKALDGDFEFEVYVSLTCHNCPDVVQALNLMAVQNPRIRTTMIEGGTFQEEVKERQVMAVPTVFLNGTEFGQGRMSLEEILAKIDTSGVEREAKNIAAKDPFDVLVVGGGPAGAAAAVYAARKGIRTGVASERFGGQVLDTMGIENFISIKETEGPKFAHALEEHVRDYDVDIMNLQRAKALVPGKEFVEVQLESGASLKSRTVVISTGARWRNINVPGEHEFKNKGVAYCPHCDGPLFKGKRVAVIGGGNSGVEAAIDLAGIVGHVTLIEFDTALRADAVLQRKLKSLSNVDIFTNAQTTEITGDQKVNGLVYKDRASGALHTVPLEGVFIQIGLIPNTDWLKGVVELSKHGEIIVDARGQTSVPGVFAAGDATTVPFKQIIIAAGEGAKAALSAFDHLIRTTAPADEPVAKETAVAA
;
A
#
# COMPACT_ATOMS: atom_id res chain seq x y z
N MET A 1 -48.98 -19.87 -7.25
CA MET A 1 -47.73 -19.27 -7.79
C MET A 1 -46.57 -20.07 -7.23
N SER A 2 -45.49 -20.26 -7.99
CA SER A 2 -44.32 -20.98 -7.48
C SER A 2 -43.67 -20.20 -6.34
N LEU A 3 -43.23 -20.89 -5.28
CA LEU A 3 -42.48 -20.30 -4.18
C LEU A 3 -40.97 -20.31 -4.42
N ILE A 4 -40.51 -20.96 -5.49
CA ILE A 4 -39.08 -21.02 -5.86
C ILE A 4 -38.57 -19.60 -6.15
N ASN A 5 -37.39 -19.28 -5.61
CA ASN A 5 -36.72 -17.99 -5.64
C ASN A 5 -37.50 -16.83 -4.99
N THR A 6 -38.40 -17.15 -4.05
CA THR A 6 -39.09 -16.16 -3.22
C THR A 6 -38.55 -16.17 -1.79
N GLN A 7 -38.62 -15.03 -1.12
CA GLN A 7 -38.26 -14.91 0.30
C GLN A 7 -39.31 -15.65 1.16
N VAL A 8 -38.86 -16.37 2.18
CA VAL A 8 -39.77 -16.93 3.19
C VAL A 8 -40.57 -15.80 3.83
N GLN A 9 -41.89 -15.93 3.84
CA GLN A 9 -42.79 -14.95 4.45
C GLN A 9 -42.59 -14.92 5.97
N PRO A 10 -42.71 -13.75 6.62
CA PRO A 10 -42.56 -13.65 8.07
C PRO A 10 -43.53 -14.56 8.82
N PHE A 11 -43.04 -15.25 9.85
CA PHE A 11 -43.86 -16.11 10.70
C PHE A 11 -43.30 -16.18 12.11
N LYS A 12 -44.16 -16.56 13.06
CA LYS A 12 -43.75 -16.81 14.43
C LYS A 12 -44.45 -18.03 14.98
N THR A 13 -43.66 -19.01 15.40
CA THR A 13 -44.18 -20.21 16.05
C THR A 13 -43.18 -20.76 17.08
N GLU A 14 -43.52 -21.88 17.71
CA GLU A 14 -42.69 -22.57 18.68
C GLU A 14 -42.41 -24.01 18.25
N ALA A 15 -41.22 -24.49 18.61
CA ALA A 15 -40.79 -25.85 18.35
C ALA A 15 -40.32 -26.54 19.63
N TYR A 16 -40.49 -27.86 19.67
CA TYR A 16 -39.81 -28.70 20.65
C TYR A 16 -38.42 -29.10 20.12
N LEU A 17 -37.39 -28.87 20.92
CA LEU A 17 -36.00 -29.23 20.61
C LEU A 17 -35.27 -29.66 21.90
N ASN A 18 -34.81 -30.90 21.95
CA ASN A 18 -33.94 -31.42 23.03
C ASN A 18 -34.42 -31.06 24.45
N GLY A 19 -35.71 -31.29 24.74
CA GLY A 19 -36.30 -31.04 26.06
C GLY A 19 -36.70 -29.58 26.33
N LYS A 20 -36.53 -28.66 25.36
CA LYS A 20 -36.90 -27.25 25.49
C LYS A 20 -37.91 -26.83 24.42
N PHE A 21 -38.68 -25.80 24.74
CA PHE A 21 -39.46 -25.07 23.75
C PHE A 21 -38.67 -23.85 23.30
N VAL A 22 -38.54 -23.69 21.98
CA VAL A 22 -37.76 -22.62 21.36
C VAL A 22 -38.63 -21.88 20.33
N PRO A 23 -38.54 -20.54 20.27
CA PRO A 23 -39.22 -19.78 19.22
C PRO A 23 -38.54 -20.06 17.87
N VAL A 24 -39.35 -20.20 16.82
CA VAL A 24 -38.90 -20.33 15.43
C VAL A 24 -39.61 -19.25 14.60
N THR A 25 -38.80 -18.51 13.85
CA THR A 25 -39.22 -17.40 12.97
C THR A 25 -38.51 -17.50 11.63
N GLU A 26 -38.84 -16.63 10.67
CA GLU A 26 -38.11 -16.54 9.40
C GLU A 26 -36.62 -16.25 9.58
N GLU A 27 -36.25 -15.49 10.63
CA GLU A 27 -34.85 -15.21 10.97
C GLU A 27 -34.12 -16.47 11.46
N SER A 28 -34.84 -17.43 12.05
CA SER A 28 -34.26 -18.70 12.47
C SER A 28 -33.79 -19.56 11.28
N LEU A 29 -34.24 -19.25 10.06
CA LEU A 29 -33.88 -19.97 8.84
C LEU A 29 -32.69 -19.36 8.09
N LYS A 30 -32.13 -18.23 8.58
CA LYS A 30 -31.00 -17.52 7.97
C LYS A 30 -29.65 -17.92 8.57
N GLY A 31 -28.56 -17.58 7.87
CA GLY A 31 -27.17 -17.80 8.31
C GLY A 31 -26.63 -19.22 8.10
N LYS A 32 -27.50 -20.20 7.86
CA LYS A 32 -27.18 -21.55 7.40
C LYS A 32 -28.28 -22.05 6.48
N TRP A 33 -28.01 -23.12 5.72
CA TRP A 33 -29.05 -23.74 4.91
C TRP A 33 -30.13 -24.34 5.81
N SER A 34 -31.38 -24.31 5.36
CA SER A 34 -32.51 -24.82 6.13
C SER A 34 -33.38 -25.75 5.27
N VAL A 35 -33.81 -26.87 5.84
CA VAL A 35 -34.71 -27.83 5.21
C VAL A 35 -35.99 -27.92 6.03
N LEU A 36 -37.10 -27.44 5.47
CA LEU A 36 -38.43 -27.50 6.10
C LEU A 36 -39.21 -28.68 5.53
N ILE A 37 -39.70 -29.55 6.41
CA ILE A 37 -40.39 -30.80 6.10
C ILE A 37 -41.78 -30.75 6.75
N PHE A 38 -42.79 -30.43 5.95
CA PHE A 38 -44.20 -30.41 6.35
C PHE A 38 -44.78 -31.81 6.34
N MET A 39 -45.58 -32.14 7.35
CA MET A 39 -46.28 -33.41 7.51
C MET A 39 -47.74 -33.18 7.89
N PRO A 40 -48.65 -34.12 7.59
CA PRO A 40 -50.08 -33.96 7.86
C PRO A 40 -50.39 -33.66 9.32
N ALA A 41 -49.94 -34.53 10.24
CA ALA A 41 -50.07 -34.39 11.68
C ALA A 41 -49.10 -35.33 12.42
N ALA A 42 -48.81 -35.01 13.67
CA ALA A 42 -48.16 -35.87 14.63
C ALA A 42 -49.02 -37.14 14.90
N PHE A 43 -48.39 -38.23 15.34
CA PHE A 43 -49.05 -39.51 15.65
C PHE A 43 -49.81 -40.18 14.49
N THR A 44 -49.56 -39.80 13.24
CA THR A 44 -50.13 -40.48 12.05
C THR A 44 -49.20 -41.57 11.51
N PHE A 45 -49.70 -42.53 10.74
CA PHE A 45 -49.01 -43.80 10.44
C PHE A 45 -47.62 -43.66 9.77
N ASN A 46 -47.49 -42.80 8.75
CA ASN A 46 -46.25 -42.63 7.99
C ASN A 46 -45.30 -41.55 8.57
N CYS A 47 -45.77 -40.72 9.51
CA CYS A 47 -44.97 -39.61 10.00
C CYS A 47 -43.80 -40.03 10.92
N PRO A 48 -43.96 -40.98 11.86
CA PRO A 48 -42.85 -41.44 12.69
C PRO A 48 -41.68 -41.98 11.88
N THR A 49 -41.94 -42.69 10.78
CA THR A 49 -40.91 -43.28 9.93
C THR A 49 -40.13 -42.23 9.14
N GLU A 50 -40.77 -41.16 8.68
CA GLU A 50 -40.06 -40.07 8.00
C GLU A 50 -39.26 -39.19 8.96
N VAL A 51 -39.75 -38.99 10.19
CA VAL A 51 -38.97 -38.31 11.23
C VAL A 51 -37.76 -39.14 11.64
N GLU A 52 -37.92 -40.46 11.74
CA GLU A 52 -36.82 -41.40 11.98
C GLU A 52 -35.80 -41.39 10.85
N ASP A 53 -36.24 -41.42 9.58
CA ASP A 53 -35.33 -41.33 8.43
C ASP A 53 -34.56 -39.99 8.42
N ALA A 54 -35.22 -38.88 8.76
CA ALA A 54 -34.55 -37.59 8.91
C ALA A 54 -33.54 -37.60 10.07
N ALA A 55 -33.87 -38.26 11.19
CA ALA A 55 -32.99 -38.38 12.35
C ALA A 55 -31.76 -39.26 12.06
N ASP A 56 -31.95 -40.39 11.38
CA ASP A 56 -30.87 -41.30 11.01
C ASP A 56 -29.90 -40.65 10.00
N ASN A 57 -30.37 -39.70 9.18
CA ASN A 57 -29.56 -38.93 8.24
C ASN A 57 -29.13 -37.54 8.75
N TYR A 58 -29.49 -37.14 9.97
CA TYR A 58 -29.29 -35.78 10.47
C TYR A 58 -27.81 -35.35 10.49
N ALA A 59 -26.90 -36.29 10.74
CA ALA A 59 -25.46 -36.03 10.71
C ALA A 59 -24.96 -35.56 9.34
N GLU A 60 -25.57 -36.01 8.24
CA GLU A 60 -25.22 -35.57 6.89
C GLU A 60 -25.69 -34.14 6.62
N PHE A 61 -26.87 -33.76 7.11
CA PHE A 61 -27.32 -32.36 7.04
C PHE A 61 -26.39 -31.43 7.84
N GLN A 62 -25.98 -31.84 9.04
CA GLN A 62 -25.05 -31.06 9.86
C GLN A 62 -23.67 -30.88 9.19
N LYS A 63 -23.14 -31.93 8.54
CA LYS A 63 -21.90 -31.83 7.74
C LYS A 63 -22.00 -30.80 6.61
N LEU A 64 -23.20 -30.62 6.05
CA LEU A 64 -23.50 -29.65 5.01
C LEU A 64 -23.89 -28.27 5.58
N ASN A 65 -23.60 -27.99 6.86
CA ASN A 65 -24.01 -26.77 7.55
C ASN A 65 -25.50 -26.44 7.33
N THR A 66 -26.36 -27.45 7.51
CA THR A 66 -27.80 -27.38 7.24
C THR A 66 -28.62 -27.81 8.44
N GLU A 67 -29.67 -27.05 8.76
CA GLU A 67 -30.63 -27.38 9.81
C GLU A 67 -31.91 -27.98 9.23
N VAL A 68 -32.53 -28.90 9.96
CA VAL A 68 -33.79 -29.57 9.56
C VAL A 68 -34.92 -29.09 10.47
N TYR A 69 -36.10 -28.86 9.91
CA TYR A 69 -37.30 -28.48 10.66
C TYR A 69 -38.44 -29.38 10.24
N ILE A 70 -39.01 -30.14 11.18
CA ILE A 70 -40.25 -30.89 10.93
C ILE A 70 -41.41 -30.01 11.35
N VAL A 71 -42.41 -29.84 10.48
CA VAL A 71 -43.56 -28.98 10.72
C VAL A 71 -44.84 -29.80 10.61
N THR A 72 -45.73 -29.69 11.60
CA THR A 72 -47.12 -30.20 11.53
C THR A 72 -48.09 -29.13 12.04
N THR A 73 -49.39 -29.30 11.81
CA THR A 73 -50.43 -28.40 12.34
C THR A 73 -50.72 -28.59 13.84
N ASP A 74 -50.01 -29.50 14.50
CA ASP A 74 -50.12 -29.73 15.94
C ASP A 74 -49.40 -28.65 16.77
N THR A 75 -49.55 -28.74 18.09
CA THR A 75 -48.79 -27.89 19.03
C THR A 75 -47.41 -28.46 19.32
N HIS A 76 -46.45 -27.61 19.70
CA HIS A 76 -45.13 -28.05 20.19
C HIS A 76 -45.24 -28.92 21.46
N PHE A 77 -46.31 -28.79 22.26
CA PHE A 77 -46.59 -29.70 23.38
C PHE A 77 -46.91 -31.13 22.88
N SER A 78 -47.69 -31.26 21.81
CA SER A 78 -47.95 -32.54 21.15
C SER A 78 -46.64 -33.18 20.67
N HIS A 79 -45.73 -32.38 20.10
CA HIS A 79 -44.42 -32.86 19.67
C HIS A 79 -43.52 -33.34 20.80
N LYS A 80 -43.56 -32.70 21.97
CA LYS A 80 -42.87 -33.21 23.16
C LYS A 80 -43.37 -34.61 23.52
N VAL A 81 -44.69 -34.79 23.62
CA VAL A 81 -45.27 -36.10 23.95
C VAL A 81 -44.94 -37.12 22.86
N TRP A 82 -44.99 -36.73 21.60
CA TRP A 82 -44.67 -37.60 20.47
C TRP A 82 -43.22 -38.08 20.51
N HIS A 83 -42.29 -37.16 20.78
CA HIS A 83 -40.88 -37.46 20.97
C HIS A 83 -40.62 -38.37 22.17
N ASP A 84 -41.26 -38.10 23.32
CA ASP A 84 -41.08 -38.87 24.55
C ASP A 84 -41.64 -40.31 24.45
N THR A 85 -42.68 -40.51 23.65
CA THR A 85 -43.43 -41.78 23.59
C THR A 85 -43.12 -42.65 22.37
N SER A 86 -42.58 -42.07 21.29
CA SER A 86 -42.26 -42.80 20.06
C SER A 86 -40.76 -43.10 19.97
N PRO A 87 -40.34 -44.37 19.95
CA PRO A 87 -38.93 -44.73 19.75
C PRO A 87 -38.32 -44.16 18.46
N ALA A 88 -39.14 -44.06 17.40
CA ALA A 88 -38.75 -43.50 16.11
C ALA A 88 -38.52 -41.98 16.19
N VAL A 89 -39.49 -41.23 16.71
CA VAL A 89 -39.40 -39.76 16.82
C VAL A 89 -38.44 -39.30 17.92
N GLY A 90 -38.27 -40.10 18.98
CA GLY A 90 -37.34 -39.83 20.08
C GLY A 90 -35.89 -39.69 19.65
N LYS A 91 -35.54 -40.16 18.44
CA LYS A 91 -34.22 -39.95 17.82
C LYS A 91 -34.00 -38.52 17.31
N ALA A 92 -35.07 -37.76 17.07
CA ALA A 92 -34.98 -36.42 16.49
C ALA A 92 -34.17 -35.48 17.41
N LYS A 93 -33.17 -34.83 16.83
CA LYS A 93 -32.30 -33.83 17.49
C LYS A 93 -32.41 -32.44 16.84
N PHE A 94 -33.44 -32.27 16.02
CA PHE A 94 -33.77 -31.06 15.28
C PHE A 94 -35.14 -30.52 15.71
N PRO A 95 -35.46 -29.24 15.43
CA PRO A 95 -36.74 -28.65 15.80
C PRO A 95 -37.98 -29.38 15.26
N LEU A 96 -38.87 -29.79 16.17
CA LEU A 96 -40.23 -30.23 15.87
C LEU A 96 -41.20 -29.06 16.04
N VAL A 97 -41.49 -28.36 14.95
CA VAL A 97 -42.22 -27.10 14.87
C VAL A 97 -43.72 -27.35 14.84
N GLY A 98 -44.46 -26.80 15.81
CA GLY A 98 -45.92 -26.82 15.76
C GLY A 98 -46.47 -25.64 14.96
N ASP A 99 -47.56 -25.82 14.22
CA ASP A 99 -48.26 -24.74 13.49
C ASP A 99 -49.77 -24.75 13.76
N PRO A 100 -50.22 -24.59 15.02
CA PRO A 100 -51.64 -24.65 15.38
C PRO A 100 -52.48 -23.49 14.85
N THR A 101 -51.82 -22.44 14.33
CA THR A 101 -52.48 -21.28 13.71
C THR A 101 -52.58 -21.40 12.19
N HIS A 102 -51.98 -22.46 11.63
CA HIS A 102 -51.84 -22.69 10.19
C HIS A 102 -51.09 -21.58 9.45
N THR A 103 -50.39 -20.68 10.15
CA THR A 103 -49.69 -19.54 9.54
C THR A 103 -48.57 -20.05 8.64
N LEU A 104 -47.80 -21.03 9.12
CA LEU A 104 -46.63 -21.54 8.42
C LEU A 104 -47.04 -22.43 7.23
N THR A 105 -48.02 -23.31 7.40
CA THR A 105 -48.55 -24.17 6.34
C THR A 105 -49.23 -23.36 5.23
N ASN A 106 -49.91 -22.26 5.55
CA ASN A 106 -50.44 -21.32 4.55
C ASN A 106 -49.32 -20.56 3.82
N ALA A 107 -48.31 -20.08 4.55
CA ALA A 107 -47.17 -19.36 3.97
C ALA A 107 -46.40 -20.20 2.93
N PHE A 108 -46.33 -21.52 3.14
CA PHE A 108 -45.69 -22.46 2.22
C PHE A 108 -46.66 -23.11 1.23
N GLY A 109 -47.94 -22.73 1.23
CA GLY A 109 -48.94 -23.21 0.27
C GLY A 109 -49.25 -24.71 0.37
N VAL A 110 -49.08 -25.30 1.56
CA VAL A 110 -49.30 -26.73 1.82
C VAL A 110 -50.49 -27.01 2.75
N HIS A 111 -51.22 -25.99 3.19
CA HIS A 111 -52.38 -26.19 4.08
C HIS A 111 -53.58 -26.79 3.32
N ILE A 112 -54.28 -27.75 3.94
CA ILE A 112 -55.55 -28.32 3.48
C ILE A 112 -56.67 -27.77 4.40
N PRO A 113 -57.39 -26.71 3.99
CA PRO A 113 -58.33 -26.01 4.87
C PRO A 113 -59.46 -26.89 5.40
N GLU A 114 -59.95 -27.83 4.58
CA GLU A 114 -61.09 -28.70 4.92
C GLU A 114 -60.73 -29.75 5.99
N GLU A 115 -59.44 -30.11 6.07
CA GLU A 115 -58.93 -31.14 6.99
C GLU A 115 -58.19 -30.54 8.20
N GLY A 116 -57.73 -29.29 8.11
CA GLY A 116 -56.86 -28.69 9.13
C GLY A 116 -55.46 -29.31 9.18
N LEU A 117 -55.04 -29.97 8.09
CA LEU A 117 -53.78 -30.70 7.98
C LEU A 117 -52.86 -30.04 6.95
N ALA A 118 -51.59 -30.45 6.92
CA ALA A 118 -50.68 -30.11 5.84
C ALA A 118 -50.61 -31.23 4.79
N LEU A 119 -50.37 -30.84 3.54
CA LEU A 119 -49.78 -31.72 2.54
C LEU A 119 -48.33 -32.04 2.94
N ARG A 120 -47.84 -33.22 2.52
CA ARG A 120 -46.42 -33.53 2.58
C ARG A 120 -45.66 -32.60 1.65
N GLY A 121 -44.86 -31.72 2.24
CA GLY A 121 -44.07 -30.71 1.54
C GLY A 121 -42.63 -30.65 2.06
N THR A 122 -41.65 -30.48 1.17
CA THR A 122 -40.24 -30.32 1.52
C THR A 122 -39.65 -29.11 0.80
N PHE A 123 -39.02 -28.22 1.55
CA PHE A 123 -38.46 -26.96 1.05
C PHE A 123 -37.00 -26.81 1.48
N ILE A 124 -36.12 -26.42 0.56
CA ILE A 124 -34.72 -26.14 0.84
C ILE A 124 -34.50 -24.63 0.67
N ILE A 125 -33.93 -24.00 1.69
CA ILE A 125 -33.79 -22.56 1.83
C ILE A 125 -32.30 -22.23 2.04
N ASN A 126 -31.80 -21.24 1.30
CA ASN A 126 -30.41 -20.77 1.42
C ASN A 126 -30.20 -19.88 2.66
N PRO A 127 -28.94 -19.56 3.04
CA PRO A 127 -28.65 -18.73 4.21
C PRO A 127 -29.27 -17.33 4.21
N GLU A 128 -29.68 -16.82 3.04
CA GLU A 128 -30.37 -15.53 2.87
C GLU A 128 -31.89 -15.63 3.11
N GLY A 129 -32.44 -16.84 3.29
CA GLY A 129 -33.87 -17.07 3.52
C GLY A 129 -34.72 -17.17 2.26
N VAL A 130 -34.11 -17.51 1.11
CA VAL A 130 -34.77 -17.71 -0.19
C VAL A 130 -35.00 -19.20 -0.45
N ILE A 131 -36.22 -19.56 -0.85
CA ILE A 131 -36.59 -20.94 -1.19
C ILE A 131 -35.96 -21.34 -2.53
N LYS A 132 -35.07 -22.34 -2.54
CA LYS A 132 -34.37 -22.80 -3.75
C LYS A 132 -34.99 -24.04 -4.38
N THR A 133 -35.59 -24.92 -3.58
CA THR A 133 -36.33 -26.08 -4.09
C THR A 133 -37.62 -26.28 -3.31
N MET A 134 -38.65 -26.78 -3.98
CA MET A 134 -39.89 -27.24 -3.34
C MET A 134 -40.34 -28.57 -3.93
N GLU A 135 -40.88 -29.44 -3.08
CA GLU A 135 -41.51 -30.70 -3.45
C GLU A 135 -42.77 -30.88 -2.61
N VAL A 136 -43.92 -31.02 -3.25
CA VAL A 136 -45.21 -31.21 -2.57
C VAL A 136 -45.94 -32.35 -3.26
N HIS A 137 -46.44 -33.31 -2.47
CA HIS A 137 -47.13 -34.49 -3.00
C HIS A 137 -48.26 -34.95 -2.08
N SER A 138 -49.03 -35.91 -2.57
CA SER A 138 -50.15 -36.52 -1.84
C SER A 138 -49.69 -37.18 -0.54
N ASN A 139 -50.55 -37.18 0.48
CA ASN A 139 -50.21 -37.65 1.83
C ASN A 139 -49.98 -39.16 1.94
N GLU A 140 -50.42 -39.94 0.94
CA GLU A 140 -50.21 -41.38 0.79
C GLU A 140 -48.79 -41.73 0.33
N ILE A 141 -48.05 -40.77 -0.22
CA ILE A 141 -46.69 -40.96 -0.74
C ILE A 141 -45.71 -40.66 0.40
N ALA A 142 -44.90 -41.65 0.78
CA ALA A 142 -43.81 -41.46 1.75
C ALA A 142 -42.58 -40.83 1.09
N ARG A 143 -41.86 -39.97 1.81
CA ARG A 143 -40.62 -39.33 1.35
C ARG A 143 -39.39 -40.19 1.56
N ASP A 144 -38.40 -39.99 0.70
CA ASP A 144 -37.02 -40.46 0.88
C ASP A 144 -36.11 -39.26 1.20
N VAL A 145 -35.53 -39.25 2.40
CA VAL A 145 -34.65 -38.16 2.85
C VAL A 145 -33.36 -38.06 2.02
N LYS A 146 -32.92 -39.16 1.37
CA LYS A 146 -31.73 -39.13 0.50
C LYS A 146 -31.92 -38.25 -0.72
N GLU A 147 -33.14 -38.18 -1.26
CA GLU A 147 -33.46 -37.30 -2.37
C GLU A 147 -33.40 -35.82 -1.93
N THR A 148 -33.81 -35.53 -0.69
CA THR A 148 -33.66 -34.20 -0.09
C THR A 148 -32.19 -33.82 0.06
N LEU A 149 -31.35 -34.73 0.55
CA LEU A 149 -29.89 -34.53 0.65
C LEU A 149 -29.24 -34.31 -0.73
N ARG A 150 -29.67 -35.04 -1.76
CA ARG A 150 -29.17 -34.87 -3.13
C ARG A 150 -29.51 -33.47 -3.67
N LYS A 151 -30.75 -33.02 -3.50
CA LYS A 151 -31.21 -31.68 -3.91
C LYS A 151 -30.49 -30.57 -3.14
N LEU A 152 -30.25 -30.76 -1.84
CA LEU A 152 -29.48 -29.83 -1.01
C LEU A 152 -28.04 -29.66 -1.52
N LYS A 153 -27.34 -30.78 -1.77
CA LYS A 153 -25.97 -30.75 -2.31
C LYS A 153 -25.91 -30.04 -3.66
N ALA A 154 -26.91 -30.27 -4.53
CA ALA A 154 -27.00 -29.58 -5.81
C ALA A 154 -27.21 -28.06 -5.64
N ALA A 155 -28.11 -27.65 -4.74
CA ALA A 155 -28.37 -26.23 -4.46
C ALA A 155 -27.14 -25.52 -3.87
N GLN A 156 -26.39 -26.21 -2.99
CA GLN A 156 -25.13 -25.68 -2.44
C GLN A 156 -24.04 -25.57 -3.52
N TYR A 157 -23.93 -26.56 -4.39
CA TYR A 157 -22.96 -26.52 -5.49
C TYR A 157 -23.21 -25.36 -6.46
N THR A 158 -24.47 -25.11 -6.82
CA THR A 158 -24.80 -23.95 -7.67
C THR A 158 -24.50 -22.61 -6.99
N ALA A 159 -24.74 -22.51 -5.68
CA ALA A 159 -24.40 -21.29 -4.92
C ALA A 159 -22.89 -21.05 -4.83
N LEU A 160 -22.09 -22.13 -4.74
CA LEU A 160 -20.62 -22.05 -4.78
C LEU A 160 -20.12 -21.54 -6.13
N ILE A 161 -20.66 -22.03 -7.25
CA ILE A 161 -20.28 -21.56 -8.60
C ILE A 161 -20.62 -20.08 -8.78
N GLU A 162 -21.78 -19.62 -8.29
CA GLU A 162 -22.14 -18.20 -8.33
C GLU A 162 -21.13 -17.35 -7.53
N SER A 163 -20.66 -17.84 -6.37
CA SER A 163 -19.62 -17.16 -5.59
C SER A 163 -18.22 -17.21 -6.22
N GLU A 164 -17.87 -18.31 -6.90
CA GLU A 164 -16.62 -18.43 -7.66
C GLU A 164 -16.62 -17.57 -8.94
N SER A 165 -17.79 -17.06 -9.37
CA SER A 165 -17.91 -16.20 -10.54
C SER A 165 -17.63 -14.71 -10.28
N ALA A 166 -17.60 -14.29 -9.01
CA ALA A 166 -17.29 -12.93 -8.59
C ALA A 166 -15.81 -12.82 -8.20
N MET A 167 -15.07 -11.90 -8.84
CA MET A 167 -13.64 -11.70 -8.55
C MET A 167 -13.42 -10.84 -7.31
N LEU A 168 -14.33 -9.89 -7.05
CA LEU A 168 -14.29 -9.02 -5.89
C LEU A 168 -15.21 -9.55 -4.79
N ASP A 169 -14.72 -9.57 -3.55
CA ASP A 169 -15.56 -9.82 -2.38
C ASP A 169 -16.57 -8.66 -2.15
N ASP A 170 -17.62 -8.91 -1.38
CA ASP A 170 -18.70 -7.95 -1.15
C ASP A 170 -18.22 -6.62 -0.51
N ALA A 171 -17.21 -6.66 0.35
CA ALA A 171 -16.69 -5.46 0.99
C ALA A 171 -15.92 -4.60 -0.04
N THR A 172 -15.12 -5.24 -0.88
CA THR A 172 -14.40 -4.60 -1.98
C THR A 172 -15.38 -4.04 -3.02
N LYS A 173 -16.45 -4.76 -3.36
CA LYS A 173 -17.54 -4.26 -4.24
C LYS A 173 -18.21 -3.02 -3.65
N ALA A 174 -18.53 -3.03 -2.36
CA ALA A 174 -19.13 -1.88 -1.68
C ALA A 174 -18.19 -0.66 -1.69
N GLN A 175 -16.89 -0.87 -1.49
CA GLN A 175 -15.88 0.19 -1.55
C GLN A 175 -15.75 0.76 -2.97
N LEU A 176 -15.68 -0.10 -3.99
CA LEU A 176 -15.61 0.30 -5.39
C LEU A 176 -16.81 1.16 -5.78
N LYS A 177 -18.02 0.73 -5.39
CA LYS A 177 -19.25 1.52 -5.58
C LYS A 177 -19.17 2.90 -4.95
N SER A 178 -18.75 2.98 -3.69
CA SER A 178 -18.58 4.26 -2.97
C SER A 178 -17.58 5.22 -3.65
N TYR A 179 -16.54 4.68 -4.29
CA TYR A 179 -15.66 5.49 -5.12
C TYR A 179 -16.34 5.93 -6.41
N LEU A 180 -16.92 5.00 -7.16
CA LEU A 180 -17.55 5.31 -8.46
C LEU A 180 -18.77 6.24 -8.35
N ASP A 181 -19.40 6.35 -7.19
CA ASP A 181 -20.41 7.40 -6.90
C ASP A 181 -19.85 8.83 -7.03
N ARG A 182 -18.53 9.01 -7.01
CA ARG A 182 -17.84 10.30 -7.23
C ARG A 182 -17.58 10.59 -8.70
N ALA A 183 -17.81 9.63 -9.60
CA ALA A 183 -17.73 9.87 -11.05
C ALA A 183 -18.94 10.71 -11.50
N SER A 184 -18.68 11.68 -12.38
CA SER A 184 -19.69 12.58 -12.94
C SER A 184 -19.87 12.42 -14.46
N GLN A 185 -19.01 11.62 -15.10
CA GLN A 185 -19.02 11.38 -16.54
C GLN A 185 -19.09 9.87 -16.84
N PRO A 186 -19.66 9.46 -18.00
CA PRO A 186 -19.67 8.06 -18.40
C PRO A 186 -18.27 7.52 -18.67
N ILE A 187 -18.08 6.23 -18.43
CA ILE A 187 -16.81 5.50 -18.56
C ILE A 187 -17.05 4.31 -19.49
N GLU A 188 -16.22 4.16 -20.52
CA GLU A 188 -16.25 3.01 -21.44
C GLU A 188 -15.00 2.14 -21.22
N ILE A 189 -15.23 0.90 -20.81
CA ILE A 189 -14.21 -0.14 -20.69
C ILE A 189 -14.26 -0.98 -21.96
N VAL A 190 -13.13 -1.06 -22.68
CA VAL A 190 -12.98 -1.90 -23.87
C VAL A 190 -11.97 -3.00 -23.58
N ALA A 191 -12.48 -4.23 -23.40
CA ALA A 191 -11.71 -5.41 -23.09
C ALA A 191 -11.28 -6.16 -24.35
N SER A 192 -10.01 -6.51 -24.43
CA SER A 192 -9.37 -7.33 -25.44
C SER A 192 -9.05 -8.69 -24.83
N LEU A 193 -9.84 -9.71 -25.17
CA LEU A 193 -9.84 -11.01 -24.47
C LEU A 193 -9.59 -12.18 -25.43
N ASP A 194 -9.09 -13.28 -24.88
CA ASP A 194 -8.96 -14.60 -25.54
C ASP A 194 -9.73 -15.68 -24.75
N ASP A 195 -9.40 -16.96 -24.96
CA ASP A 195 -10.03 -18.09 -24.26
C ASP A 195 -9.19 -18.58 -23.05
N SER A 196 -8.17 -17.82 -22.63
CA SER A 196 -7.33 -18.19 -21.49
C SER A 196 -8.07 -18.03 -20.14
N PRO A 197 -7.66 -18.78 -19.10
CA PRO A 197 -8.18 -18.56 -17.75
C PRO A 197 -7.98 -17.12 -17.25
N ALA A 198 -6.84 -16.50 -17.59
CA ALA A 198 -6.56 -15.11 -17.25
C ALA A 198 -7.57 -14.13 -17.88
N SER A 199 -8.01 -14.38 -19.11
CA SER A 199 -9.11 -13.62 -19.73
C SER A 199 -10.44 -13.80 -19.00
N GLY A 200 -10.70 -15.00 -18.45
CA GLY A 200 -11.85 -15.25 -17.58
C GLY A 200 -11.83 -14.41 -16.30
N GLU A 201 -10.68 -14.36 -15.62
CA GLU A 201 -10.48 -13.56 -14.40
C GLU A 201 -10.63 -12.06 -14.66
N VAL A 202 -9.99 -11.55 -15.73
CA VAL A 202 -10.13 -10.14 -16.12
C VAL A 202 -11.59 -9.81 -16.46
N LEU A 203 -12.28 -10.67 -17.21
CA LEU A 203 -13.69 -10.44 -17.53
C LEU A 203 -14.58 -10.43 -16.28
N SER A 204 -14.34 -11.33 -15.32
CA SER A 204 -15.07 -11.34 -14.05
C SER A 204 -14.88 -10.04 -13.27
N LEU A 205 -13.63 -9.57 -13.12
CA LEU A 205 -13.33 -8.26 -12.52
C LEU A 205 -14.06 -7.12 -13.24
N LEU A 206 -14.02 -7.09 -14.57
CA LEU A 206 -14.65 -6.01 -15.35
C LEU A 206 -16.18 -6.00 -15.24
N LYS A 207 -16.80 -7.17 -15.07
CA LYS A 207 -18.24 -7.28 -14.77
C LYS A 207 -18.54 -6.72 -13.40
N ASP A 208 -17.77 -7.07 -12.38
CA ASP A 208 -17.92 -6.51 -11.03
C ASP A 208 -17.78 -4.97 -11.04
N VAL A 209 -16.86 -4.42 -11.84
CA VAL A 209 -16.69 -2.97 -12.02
C VAL A 209 -17.88 -2.33 -12.75
N ALA A 210 -18.40 -2.97 -13.79
CA ALA A 210 -19.56 -2.48 -14.53
C ALA A 210 -20.85 -2.51 -13.68
N GLU A 211 -21.01 -3.51 -12.82
CA GLU A 211 -22.14 -3.62 -11.89
C GLU A 211 -22.08 -2.57 -10.77
N ALA A 212 -20.88 -2.11 -10.41
CA ALA A 212 -20.69 -1.13 -9.34
C ALA A 212 -21.21 0.27 -9.69
N SER A 213 -21.39 0.64 -10.97
CA SER A 213 -21.93 1.95 -11.36
C SER A 213 -22.63 1.95 -12.73
N PRO A 214 -23.80 2.60 -12.86
CA PRO A 214 -24.50 2.73 -14.13
C PRO A 214 -23.76 3.61 -15.15
N LEU A 215 -22.71 4.35 -14.73
CA LEU A 215 -21.87 5.15 -15.61
C LEU A 215 -20.84 4.30 -16.38
N VAL A 216 -20.61 3.07 -15.96
CA VAL A 216 -19.60 2.18 -16.56
C VAL A 216 -20.26 1.28 -17.60
N LYS A 217 -19.75 1.32 -18.83
CA LYS A 217 -20.13 0.43 -19.91
C LYS A 217 -18.95 -0.46 -20.27
N LEU A 218 -19.17 -1.77 -20.28
CA LEU A 218 -18.19 -2.76 -20.72
C LEU A 218 -18.48 -3.22 -22.14
N THR A 219 -17.45 -3.24 -23.00
CA THR A 219 -17.48 -3.82 -24.35
C THR A 219 -16.33 -4.81 -24.49
N GLU A 220 -16.58 -5.95 -25.13
CA GLU A 220 -15.58 -6.98 -25.41
C GLU A 220 -15.17 -6.98 -26.89
N SER A 221 -13.90 -7.25 -27.14
CA SER A 221 -13.29 -7.42 -28.45
C SER A 221 -12.38 -8.64 -28.43
N ARG A 222 -12.54 -9.52 -29.43
CA ARG A 222 -11.70 -10.72 -29.61
C ARG A 222 -10.78 -10.65 -30.83
N ASP A 223 -11.06 -9.73 -31.76
CA ASP A 223 -10.40 -9.66 -33.08
C ASP A 223 -9.42 -8.48 -33.22
N ASP A 224 -9.08 -7.81 -32.12
CA ASP A 224 -8.06 -6.75 -32.11
C ASP A 224 -6.62 -7.28 -31.94
N ASN A 225 -5.67 -6.36 -32.13
CA ASN A 225 -4.22 -6.60 -32.04
C ASN A 225 -3.63 -6.18 -30.68
N HIS A 226 -4.44 -5.98 -29.65
CA HIS A 226 -3.94 -5.66 -28.32
C HIS A 226 -3.48 -6.92 -27.58
N ARG A 227 -2.72 -6.74 -26.49
CA ARG A 227 -2.39 -7.82 -25.55
C ARG A 227 -3.67 -8.48 -25.03
N LYS A 228 -3.67 -9.79 -24.86
CA LYS A 228 -4.80 -10.56 -24.34
C LYS A 228 -4.34 -11.37 -23.13
N PRO A 229 -4.99 -11.25 -21.96
CA PRO A 229 -6.06 -10.28 -21.67
C PRO A 229 -5.51 -8.85 -21.49
N SER A 230 -6.25 -7.86 -21.98
CA SER A 230 -6.07 -6.46 -21.57
C SER A 230 -7.37 -5.68 -21.69
N PHE A 231 -7.44 -4.48 -21.13
CA PHE A 231 -8.57 -3.58 -21.33
C PHE A 231 -8.15 -2.12 -21.22
N SER A 232 -8.86 -1.24 -21.90
CA SER A 232 -8.67 0.21 -21.79
C SER A 232 -9.85 0.86 -21.09
N VAL A 233 -9.59 1.94 -20.34
CA VAL A 233 -10.60 2.75 -19.67
C VAL A 233 -10.65 4.11 -20.35
N ASN A 234 -11.76 4.43 -21.00
CA ASN A 234 -11.88 5.62 -21.86
C ASN A 234 -13.13 6.44 -21.51
N ARG A 235 -13.15 7.70 -21.95
CA ARG A 235 -14.43 8.42 -22.09
C ARG A 235 -15.15 7.93 -23.35
N PRO A 236 -16.48 8.07 -23.44
CA PRO A 236 -17.21 7.71 -24.66
C PRO A 236 -16.64 8.42 -25.88
N SER A 237 -16.39 7.67 -26.96
CA SER A 237 -15.80 8.17 -28.22
C SER A 237 -14.30 8.52 -28.18
N GLU A 238 -13.63 8.34 -27.04
CA GLU A 238 -12.16 8.41 -26.92
C GLU A 238 -11.56 7.00 -26.97
N ASN A 239 -10.30 6.87 -27.39
CA ASN A 239 -9.58 5.60 -27.46
C ASN A 239 -8.11 5.70 -27.01
N HIS A 240 -7.79 6.70 -26.19
CA HIS A 240 -6.44 7.00 -25.73
C HIS A 240 -6.28 6.90 -24.21
N GLY A 241 -7.30 6.40 -23.51
CA GLY A 241 -7.24 6.22 -22.06
C GLY A 241 -6.24 5.13 -21.66
N PRO A 242 -5.93 5.03 -20.36
CA PRO A 242 -4.98 4.03 -19.86
C PRO A 242 -5.44 2.61 -20.15
N ARG A 243 -4.48 1.75 -20.51
CA ARG A 243 -4.68 0.32 -20.75
C ARG A 243 -4.00 -0.51 -19.65
N PHE A 244 -4.67 -1.58 -19.25
CA PHE A 244 -4.17 -2.59 -18.31
C PHE A 244 -4.11 -3.93 -19.03
N ALA A 245 -2.92 -4.51 -19.13
CA ALA A 245 -2.68 -5.85 -19.65
C ALA A 245 -2.42 -6.81 -18.48
N GLY A 246 -3.28 -7.83 -18.36
CA GLY A 246 -3.35 -8.71 -17.21
C GLY A 246 -4.32 -8.20 -16.15
N LEU A 247 -4.22 -8.77 -14.95
CA LEU A 247 -5.16 -8.52 -13.86
C LEU A 247 -4.63 -7.42 -12.92
N PRO A 248 -5.22 -6.20 -12.88
CA PRO A 248 -4.72 -5.11 -12.05
C PRO A 248 -5.25 -5.20 -10.61
N MET A 249 -4.88 -6.29 -9.92
CA MET A 249 -5.21 -6.54 -8.51
C MET A 249 -4.01 -6.20 -7.60
N GLY A 250 -4.07 -6.62 -6.33
CA GLY A 250 -3.03 -6.32 -5.36
C GLY A 250 -2.88 -4.81 -5.17
N HIS A 251 -1.66 -4.29 -5.26
CA HIS A 251 -1.39 -2.86 -5.13
C HIS A 251 -1.97 -2.02 -6.28
N GLU A 252 -2.12 -2.60 -7.47
CA GLU A 252 -2.61 -1.90 -8.68
C GLU A 252 -4.14 -1.74 -8.73
N PHE A 253 -4.88 -2.37 -7.81
CA PHE A 253 -6.32 -2.16 -7.69
C PHE A 253 -6.63 -0.67 -7.43
N THR A 254 -5.78 0.01 -6.66
CA THR A 254 -5.88 1.47 -6.43
C THR A 254 -5.65 2.27 -7.70
N SER A 255 -4.72 1.83 -8.57
CA SER A 255 -4.42 2.45 -9.87
C SER A 255 -5.60 2.31 -10.84
N LEU A 256 -6.30 1.16 -10.85
CA LEU A 256 -7.52 0.96 -11.62
C LEU A 256 -8.64 1.91 -11.14
N ILE A 257 -8.89 1.97 -9.83
CA ILE A 257 -9.91 2.87 -9.26
C ILE A 257 -9.63 4.32 -9.64
N LEU A 258 -8.37 4.77 -9.51
CA LEU A 258 -8.01 6.15 -9.82
C LEU A 258 -8.17 6.46 -11.32
N ALA A 259 -7.82 5.52 -12.21
CA ALA A 259 -8.04 5.66 -13.65
C ALA A 259 -9.53 5.79 -13.99
N LEU A 260 -10.39 4.95 -13.40
CA LEU A 260 -11.85 5.02 -13.55
C LEU A 260 -12.39 6.38 -13.07
N LEU A 261 -11.95 6.84 -11.90
CA LEU A 261 -12.35 8.13 -11.34
C LEU A 261 -11.95 9.30 -12.24
N GLN A 262 -10.69 9.35 -12.69
CA GLN A 262 -10.19 10.46 -13.51
C GLN A 262 -10.84 10.51 -14.90
N ILE A 263 -11.07 9.35 -15.52
CA ILE A 263 -11.85 9.25 -16.76
C ILE A 263 -13.30 9.69 -16.51
N GLY A 264 -13.89 9.27 -15.38
CA GLY A 264 -15.20 9.68 -14.90
C GLY A 264 -15.31 11.14 -14.43
N GLY A 265 -14.29 11.98 -14.65
CA GLY A 265 -14.32 13.42 -14.37
C GLY A 265 -13.93 13.82 -12.94
N TYR A 266 -13.42 12.91 -12.12
CA TYR A 266 -12.87 13.25 -10.81
C TYR A 266 -11.53 13.99 -10.96
N PRO A 267 -11.34 15.16 -10.33
CA PRO A 267 -10.14 15.97 -10.52
C PRO A 267 -8.89 15.30 -9.91
N PRO A 268 -7.74 15.32 -10.62
CA PRO A 268 -6.50 14.79 -10.08
C PRO A 268 -5.94 15.72 -9.00
N LYS A 269 -5.27 15.15 -7.99
CA LYS A 269 -4.64 15.90 -6.90
C LYS A 269 -3.20 16.32 -7.26
N VAL A 270 -3.06 17.09 -8.33
CA VAL A 270 -1.78 17.65 -8.77
C VAL A 270 -1.92 19.14 -9.06
N GLU A 271 -0.82 19.89 -9.04
CA GLU A 271 -0.84 21.32 -9.32
C GLU A 271 -1.29 21.62 -10.76
N GLN A 272 -2.05 22.69 -10.94
CA GLN A 272 -2.60 23.07 -12.26
C GLN A 272 -1.48 23.29 -13.30
N ALA A 273 -0.34 23.84 -12.89
CA ALA A 273 0.81 24.05 -13.76
C ALA A 273 1.35 22.73 -14.34
N VAL A 274 1.32 21.64 -13.58
CA VAL A 274 1.74 20.31 -14.03
C VAL A 274 0.74 19.76 -15.06
N LEU A 275 -0.56 19.94 -14.83
CA LEU A 275 -1.59 19.53 -15.80
C LEU A 275 -1.45 20.31 -17.12
N ASP A 276 -1.19 21.60 -17.04
CA ASP A 276 -1.01 22.45 -18.22
C ASP A 276 0.27 22.06 -18.97
N GLN A 277 1.34 21.68 -18.25
CA GLN A 277 2.55 21.13 -18.85
C GLN A 277 2.26 19.82 -19.59
N ILE A 278 1.55 18.86 -18.97
CA ILE A 278 1.20 17.58 -19.61
C ILE A 278 0.41 17.82 -20.90
N LYS A 279 -0.59 18.71 -20.86
CA LYS A 279 -1.43 19.06 -22.02
C LYS A 279 -0.63 19.73 -23.14
N ALA A 280 0.42 20.46 -22.80
CA ALA A 280 1.27 21.18 -23.75
C ALA A 280 2.36 20.31 -24.41
N LEU A 281 2.54 19.06 -23.97
CA LEU A 281 3.54 18.16 -24.55
C LEU A 281 3.27 17.91 -26.04
N ASP A 282 4.26 18.26 -26.86
CA ASP A 282 4.24 18.10 -28.32
C ASP A 282 5.13 16.91 -28.73
N GLY A 283 4.66 15.70 -28.43
CA GLY A 283 5.33 14.44 -28.81
C GLY A 283 4.38 13.26 -28.66
N ASP A 284 4.65 12.19 -29.42
CA ASP A 284 3.92 10.92 -29.28
C ASP A 284 4.71 9.99 -28.34
N PHE A 285 4.08 9.62 -27.23
CA PHE A 285 4.72 8.86 -26.15
C PHE A 285 3.91 7.60 -25.86
N GLU A 286 4.50 6.43 -26.09
CA GLU A 286 3.93 5.14 -25.75
C GLU A 286 4.70 4.53 -24.58
N PHE A 287 4.11 4.61 -23.40
CA PHE A 287 4.65 4.04 -22.18
C PHE A 287 4.14 2.62 -21.96
N GLU A 288 5.06 1.72 -21.61
CA GLU A 288 4.77 0.37 -21.14
C GLU A 288 5.41 0.20 -19.77
N VAL A 289 4.63 -0.13 -18.75
CA VAL A 289 5.12 -0.30 -17.37
C VAL A 289 4.88 -1.73 -16.89
N TYR A 290 5.98 -2.47 -16.69
CA TYR A 290 5.95 -3.81 -16.13
C TYR A 290 5.85 -3.74 -14.61
N VAL A 291 4.87 -4.46 -14.05
CA VAL A 291 4.56 -4.49 -12.63
C VAL A 291 4.42 -5.93 -12.12
N SER A 292 4.36 -6.07 -10.79
CA SER A 292 3.96 -7.30 -10.11
C SER A 292 2.88 -6.95 -9.08
N LEU A 293 1.92 -7.83 -8.85
CA LEU A 293 0.82 -7.61 -7.89
C LEU A 293 1.29 -7.32 -6.46
N THR A 294 2.50 -7.78 -6.11
CA THR A 294 3.12 -7.61 -4.78
C THR A 294 4.03 -6.39 -4.69
N CYS A 295 4.17 -5.61 -5.77
CA CYS A 295 5.06 -4.46 -5.83
C CYS A 295 4.44 -3.22 -5.16
N HIS A 296 4.95 -2.82 -4.00
CA HIS A 296 4.47 -1.62 -3.27
C HIS A 296 4.79 -0.28 -3.97
N ASN A 297 5.81 -0.24 -4.82
CA ASN A 297 6.28 0.99 -5.49
C ASN A 297 5.69 1.19 -6.90
N CYS A 298 5.07 0.16 -7.47
CA CYS A 298 4.53 0.19 -8.82
C CYS A 298 3.33 1.15 -8.99
N PRO A 299 2.40 1.26 -8.02
CA PRO A 299 1.22 2.10 -8.19
C PRO A 299 1.55 3.57 -8.46
N ASP A 300 2.57 4.13 -7.80
CA ASP A 300 2.96 5.53 -7.99
C ASP A 300 3.31 5.84 -9.46
N VAL A 301 4.06 4.93 -10.10
CA VAL A 301 4.49 5.07 -11.49
C VAL A 301 3.33 4.84 -12.45
N VAL A 302 2.51 3.81 -12.21
CA VAL A 302 1.33 3.50 -13.01
C VAL A 302 0.33 4.65 -12.95
N GLN A 303 0.05 5.19 -11.77
CA GLN A 303 -0.88 6.29 -11.57
C GLN A 303 -0.39 7.59 -12.22
N ALA A 304 0.91 7.89 -12.15
CA ALA A 304 1.50 9.04 -12.84
C ALA A 304 1.33 8.93 -14.36
N LEU A 305 1.67 7.79 -14.96
CA LEU A 305 1.53 7.56 -16.40
C LEU A 305 0.06 7.52 -16.85
N ASN A 306 -0.83 6.94 -16.05
CA ASN A 306 -2.28 6.95 -16.28
C ASN A 306 -2.83 8.36 -16.30
N LEU A 307 -2.45 9.20 -15.33
CA LEU A 307 -2.84 10.60 -15.32
C LEU A 307 -2.38 11.32 -16.59
N MET A 308 -1.14 11.09 -17.04
CA MET A 308 -0.63 11.70 -18.27
C MET A 308 -1.46 11.32 -19.50
N ALA A 309 -1.80 10.04 -19.66
CA ALA A 309 -2.64 9.56 -20.76
C ALA A 309 -4.09 10.09 -20.72
N VAL A 310 -4.63 10.31 -19.51
CA VAL A 310 -5.96 10.93 -19.33
C VAL A 310 -5.96 12.41 -19.76
N GLN A 311 -4.84 13.11 -19.59
CA GLN A 311 -4.74 14.56 -19.85
C GLN A 311 -4.25 14.91 -21.26
N ASN A 312 -3.50 14.04 -21.93
CA ASN A 312 -2.97 14.30 -23.27
C ASN A 312 -3.17 13.09 -24.20
N PRO A 313 -3.93 13.22 -25.31
CA PRO A 313 -4.25 12.12 -26.21
C PRO A 313 -3.05 11.55 -26.99
N ARG A 314 -1.91 12.26 -26.99
CA ARG A 314 -0.66 11.78 -27.59
C ARG A 314 0.18 10.90 -26.66
N ILE A 315 -0.26 10.76 -25.41
CA ILE A 315 0.37 9.90 -24.43
C ILE A 315 -0.48 8.65 -24.28
N ARG A 316 0.10 7.50 -24.60
CA ARG A 316 -0.48 6.18 -24.40
C ARG A 316 0.27 5.48 -23.26
N THR A 317 -0.46 4.77 -22.43
CA THR A 317 0.12 3.99 -21.33
C THR A 317 -0.51 2.62 -21.27
N THR A 318 0.34 1.61 -21.11
CA THR A 318 -0.07 0.22 -20.86
C THR A 318 0.63 -0.28 -19.61
N MET A 319 -0.13 -0.54 -18.54
CA MET A 319 0.34 -1.34 -17.40
C MET A 319 0.37 -2.80 -17.81
N ILE A 320 1.47 -3.52 -17.52
CA ILE A 320 1.66 -4.92 -17.90
C ILE A 320 1.96 -5.73 -16.64
N GLU A 321 1.05 -6.63 -16.28
CA GLU A 321 1.22 -7.55 -15.15
C GLU A 321 2.19 -8.67 -15.55
N GLY A 322 3.38 -8.68 -14.97
CA GLY A 322 4.46 -9.57 -15.37
C GLY A 322 4.20 -11.06 -15.13
N GLY A 323 3.31 -11.40 -14.18
CA GLY A 323 2.88 -12.77 -13.93
C GLY A 323 2.06 -13.38 -15.07
N THR A 324 1.26 -12.56 -15.76
CA THR A 324 0.47 -12.92 -16.94
C THR A 324 1.33 -12.91 -18.20
N PHE A 325 2.24 -11.93 -18.34
CA PHE A 325 3.08 -11.74 -19.54
C PHE A 325 4.54 -12.14 -19.31
N GLN A 326 4.79 -13.35 -18.79
CA GLN A 326 6.14 -13.82 -18.42
C GLN A 326 7.12 -13.91 -19.59
N GLU A 327 6.64 -14.26 -20.79
CA GLU A 327 7.50 -14.33 -21.97
C GLU A 327 8.04 -12.95 -22.33
N GLU A 328 7.23 -11.88 -22.24
CA GLU A 328 7.69 -10.52 -22.48
C GLU A 328 8.72 -10.07 -21.43
N VAL A 329 8.48 -10.40 -20.15
CA VAL A 329 9.43 -10.13 -19.05
C VAL A 329 10.80 -10.74 -19.36
N LYS A 330 10.81 -11.98 -19.85
CA LYS A 330 12.04 -12.70 -20.21
C LYS A 330 12.71 -12.11 -21.46
N GLU A 331 11.95 -11.86 -22.52
CA GLU A 331 12.47 -11.32 -23.79
C GLU A 331 13.06 -9.92 -23.60
N ARG A 332 12.40 -9.07 -22.82
CA ARG A 332 12.83 -7.70 -22.52
C ARG A 332 13.79 -7.60 -21.33
N GLN A 333 14.20 -8.73 -20.76
CA GLN A 333 15.13 -8.81 -19.63
C GLN A 333 14.72 -7.92 -18.45
N VAL A 334 13.43 -7.91 -18.11
CA VAL A 334 12.91 -7.14 -16.98
C VAL A 334 13.29 -7.85 -15.68
N MET A 335 14.35 -7.35 -15.03
CA MET A 335 14.91 -7.95 -13.80
C MET A 335 14.31 -7.35 -12.51
N ALA A 336 13.65 -6.19 -12.60
CA ALA A 336 13.04 -5.49 -11.48
C ALA A 336 11.74 -4.80 -11.89
N VAL A 337 10.89 -4.48 -10.93
CA VAL A 337 9.65 -3.72 -11.14
C VAL A 337 9.52 -2.57 -10.12
N PRO A 338 8.90 -1.43 -10.47
CA PRO A 338 8.40 -1.12 -11.81
C PRO A 338 9.54 -0.88 -12.81
N THR A 339 9.37 -1.35 -14.04
CA THR A 339 10.25 -1.03 -15.17
C THR A 339 9.43 -0.40 -16.27
N VAL A 340 9.85 0.78 -16.72
CA VAL A 340 9.13 1.58 -17.72
C VAL A 340 9.92 1.57 -19.02
N PHE A 341 9.22 1.30 -20.11
CA PHE A 341 9.69 1.52 -21.47
C PHE A 341 8.93 2.71 -22.07
N LEU A 342 9.62 3.49 -22.89
CA LEU A 342 9.05 4.55 -23.71
C LEU A 342 9.40 4.27 -25.18
N ASN A 343 8.39 4.15 -26.02
CA ASN A 343 8.54 3.88 -27.47
C ASN A 343 9.45 2.67 -27.74
N GLY A 344 9.30 1.60 -26.94
CA GLY A 344 10.08 0.36 -27.04
C GLY A 344 11.49 0.40 -26.45
N THR A 345 11.95 1.54 -25.93
CA THR A 345 13.27 1.68 -25.29
C THR A 345 13.11 1.81 -23.77
N GLU A 346 14.02 1.22 -23.00
CA GLU A 346 14.00 1.37 -21.53
C GLU A 346 14.11 2.84 -21.12
N PHE A 347 13.17 3.30 -20.30
CA PHE A 347 13.06 4.69 -19.83
C PHE A 347 13.53 4.87 -18.39
N GLY A 348 13.30 3.87 -17.55
CA GLY A 348 13.74 3.85 -16.16
C GLY A 348 13.18 2.68 -15.38
N GLN A 349 13.83 2.40 -14.25
CA GLN A 349 13.43 1.35 -13.32
C GLN A 349 13.30 1.94 -11.91
N GLY A 350 12.46 1.31 -11.09
CA GLY A 350 12.16 1.75 -9.75
C GLY A 350 11.16 2.91 -9.71
N ARG A 351 10.92 3.40 -8.49
CA ARG A 351 9.95 4.47 -8.24
C ARG A 351 10.34 5.74 -8.99
N MET A 352 9.38 6.32 -9.71
CA MET A 352 9.51 7.60 -10.41
C MET A 352 8.27 8.46 -10.14
N SER A 353 8.46 9.74 -9.83
CA SER A 353 7.36 10.70 -9.68
C SER A 353 6.87 11.21 -11.04
N LEU A 354 5.67 11.81 -11.05
CA LEU A 354 5.12 12.46 -12.25
C LEU A 354 6.06 13.54 -12.80
N GLU A 355 6.63 14.34 -11.92
CA GLU A 355 7.57 15.41 -12.25
C GLU A 355 8.88 14.85 -12.82
N GLU A 356 9.40 13.75 -12.26
CA GLU A 356 10.59 13.08 -12.79
C GLU A 356 10.37 12.51 -14.20
N ILE A 357 9.18 11.94 -14.45
CA ILE A 357 8.80 11.45 -15.78
C ILE A 357 8.71 12.63 -16.76
N LEU A 358 8.03 13.71 -16.36
CA LEU A 358 7.90 14.92 -17.18
C LEU A 358 9.24 15.55 -17.50
N ALA A 359 10.14 15.68 -16.53
CA ALA A 359 11.47 16.26 -16.73
C ALA A 359 12.31 15.48 -17.75
N LYS A 360 12.12 14.16 -17.86
CA LYS A 360 12.81 13.31 -18.84
C LYS A 360 12.28 13.46 -20.27
N ILE A 361 10.99 13.77 -20.44
CA ILE A 361 10.36 13.83 -21.78
C ILE A 361 10.15 15.27 -22.28
N ASP A 362 10.01 16.24 -21.38
CA ASP A 362 9.83 17.66 -21.70
C ASP A 362 11.18 18.39 -21.69
N THR A 363 11.98 18.18 -22.73
CA THR A 363 13.26 18.89 -22.89
C THR A 363 13.09 20.42 -23.01
N SER A 364 11.90 20.91 -23.38
CA SER A 364 11.57 22.34 -23.44
C SER A 364 11.14 22.94 -22.09
N GLY A 365 10.63 22.09 -21.19
CA GLY A 365 10.12 22.47 -19.88
C GLY A 365 11.22 22.89 -18.89
N VAL A 366 12.41 22.33 -19.01
CA VAL A 366 13.55 22.63 -18.12
C VAL A 366 13.96 24.11 -18.20
N GLU A 367 14.07 24.67 -19.40
CA GLU A 367 14.40 26.08 -19.58
C GLU A 367 13.29 27.01 -19.09
N ARG A 368 12.02 26.64 -19.30
CA ARG A 368 10.86 27.40 -18.83
C ARG A 368 10.81 27.43 -17.31
N GLU A 369 11.03 26.29 -16.67
CA GLU A 369 11.03 26.19 -15.21
C GLU A 369 12.20 26.94 -14.59
N ALA A 370 13.39 26.85 -15.19
CA ALA A 370 14.53 27.65 -14.76
C ALA A 370 14.25 29.15 -14.83
N LYS A 371 13.57 29.63 -15.88
CA LYS A 371 13.13 31.03 -15.99
C LYS A 371 12.09 31.40 -14.94
N ASN A 372 11.11 30.54 -14.67
CA ASN A 372 10.09 30.75 -13.64
C ASN A 372 10.74 30.87 -12.26
N ILE A 373 11.67 29.98 -11.92
CA ILE A 373 12.41 29.99 -10.66
C ILE A 373 13.27 31.25 -10.55
N ALA A 374 13.99 31.63 -11.61
CA ALA A 374 14.82 32.82 -11.62
C ALA A 374 14.01 34.13 -11.49
N ALA A 375 12.72 34.12 -11.84
CA ALA A 375 11.82 35.26 -11.72
C ALA A 375 11.18 35.41 -10.34
N LYS A 376 11.35 34.45 -9.42
CA LYS A 376 10.77 34.52 -8.07
C LYS A 376 11.40 35.66 -7.24
N ASP A 377 10.55 36.39 -6.51
CA ASP A 377 11.02 37.40 -5.56
C ASP A 377 11.87 36.76 -4.46
N PRO A 378 12.87 37.50 -3.91
CA PRO A 378 13.72 37.00 -2.85
C PRO A 378 12.93 36.44 -1.67
N PHE A 379 13.41 35.35 -1.10
CA PHE A 379 12.84 34.74 0.09
C PHE A 379 13.34 35.40 1.37
N ASP A 380 12.57 35.29 2.45
CA ASP A 380 13.10 35.59 3.79
C ASP A 380 13.96 34.42 4.28
N VAL A 381 13.49 33.19 4.05
CA VAL A 381 14.29 31.97 4.22
C VAL A 381 14.16 31.04 3.02
N LEU A 382 15.30 30.53 2.55
CA LEU A 382 15.38 29.49 1.54
C LEU A 382 15.98 28.24 2.16
N VAL A 383 15.22 27.16 2.16
CA VAL A 383 15.66 25.84 2.61
C VAL A 383 16.19 25.07 1.40
N VAL A 384 17.41 24.53 1.49
CA VAL A 384 18.05 23.75 0.42
C VAL A 384 18.11 22.28 0.83
N GLY A 385 17.21 21.47 0.28
CA GLY A 385 17.04 20.04 0.57
C GLY A 385 15.71 19.74 1.28
N GLY A 386 14.91 18.82 0.71
CA GLY A 386 13.53 18.54 1.14
C GLY A 386 13.36 17.32 2.03
N GLY A 387 14.43 16.85 2.70
CA GLY A 387 14.34 15.75 3.67
C GLY A 387 13.68 16.19 5.00
N PRO A 388 13.68 15.33 6.04
CA PRO A 388 13.06 15.63 7.34
C PRO A 388 13.53 16.95 7.99
N ALA A 389 14.83 17.26 7.89
CA ALA A 389 15.38 18.53 8.36
C ALA A 389 14.81 19.74 7.60
N GLY A 390 14.71 19.64 6.28
CA GLY A 390 14.19 20.72 5.44
C GLY A 390 12.70 20.93 5.62
N ALA A 391 11.91 19.86 5.66
CA ALA A 391 10.48 19.92 5.94
C ALA A 391 10.19 20.56 7.30
N ALA A 392 10.91 20.16 8.35
CA ALA A 392 10.79 20.77 9.67
C ALA A 392 11.19 22.25 9.66
N ALA A 393 12.27 22.62 8.98
CA ALA A 393 12.70 24.01 8.85
C ALA A 393 11.62 24.87 8.14
N ALA A 394 11.05 24.36 7.05
CA ALA A 394 10.01 25.03 6.28
C ALA A 394 8.74 25.28 7.12
N VAL A 395 8.24 24.26 7.83
CA VAL A 395 7.08 24.40 8.73
C VAL A 395 7.34 25.48 9.79
N TYR A 396 8.49 25.43 10.46
CA TYR A 396 8.78 26.39 11.53
C TYR A 396 8.96 27.83 11.01
N ALA A 397 9.55 28.01 9.83
CA ALA A 397 9.67 29.32 9.19
C ALA A 397 8.32 29.85 8.73
N ALA A 398 7.53 29.07 8.01
CA ALA A 398 6.21 29.48 7.51
C ALA A 398 5.25 29.84 8.64
N ARG A 399 5.33 29.16 9.79
CA ARG A 399 4.58 29.50 11.01
C ARG A 399 4.95 30.85 11.64
N LYS A 400 6.06 31.46 11.24
CA LYS A 400 6.42 32.85 11.59
C LYS A 400 5.87 33.88 10.59
N GLY A 401 5.20 33.43 9.52
CA GLY A 401 4.61 34.27 8.49
C GLY A 401 5.65 34.89 7.54
N ILE A 402 6.84 34.32 7.44
CA ILE A 402 7.91 34.80 6.56
C ILE A 402 7.89 34.05 5.22
N ARG A 403 8.30 34.72 4.14
CA ARG A 403 8.32 34.14 2.79
C ARG A 403 9.32 33.00 2.72
N THR A 404 8.80 31.78 2.62
CA THR A 404 9.57 30.54 2.79
C THR A 404 9.59 29.76 1.48
N GLY A 405 10.80 29.41 1.01
CA GLY A 405 11.00 28.54 -0.15
C GLY A 405 11.74 27.27 0.23
N VAL A 406 11.46 26.17 -0.46
CA VAL A 406 12.19 24.90 -0.34
C VAL A 406 12.68 24.48 -1.72
N ALA A 407 13.99 24.54 -1.96
CA ALA A 407 14.59 23.98 -3.17
C ALA A 407 15.07 22.55 -2.87
N SER A 408 14.48 21.55 -3.52
CA SER A 408 14.82 20.14 -3.28
C SER A 408 14.98 19.36 -4.57
N GLU A 409 15.96 18.44 -4.59
CA GLU A 409 16.08 17.46 -5.65
C GLU A 409 14.89 16.50 -5.63
N ARG A 410 14.60 15.94 -4.45
CA ARG A 410 13.46 15.07 -4.20
C ARG A 410 12.92 15.31 -2.79
N PHE A 411 11.67 15.76 -2.66
CA PHE A 411 11.04 15.97 -1.36
C PHE A 411 10.93 14.64 -0.60
N GLY A 412 11.09 14.65 0.73
CA GLY A 412 11.19 13.45 1.57
C GLY A 412 12.61 12.89 1.73
N GLY A 413 13.52 13.15 0.79
CA GLY A 413 14.94 12.78 0.89
C GLY A 413 15.17 11.27 0.97
N GLN A 414 16.05 10.83 1.87
CA GLN A 414 16.39 9.40 2.05
C GLN A 414 15.21 8.56 2.58
N VAL A 415 14.24 9.18 3.25
CA VAL A 415 13.14 8.45 3.88
C VAL A 415 12.27 7.75 2.84
N LEU A 416 12.19 8.29 1.61
CA LEU A 416 11.47 7.67 0.50
C LEU A 416 11.99 6.28 0.13
N ASP A 417 13.27 5.99 0.42
CA ASP A 417 13.91 4.71 0.09
C ASP A 417 13.89 3.74 1.29
N THR A 418 13.27 4.14 2.41
CA THR A 418 13.16 3.35 3.64
C THR A 418 11.86 2.54 3.64
N MET A 419 11.92 1.30 4.12
CA MET A 419 10.74 0.46 4.33
C MET A 419 10.05 0.85 5.65
N GLY A 420 10.17 0.03 6.70
CA GLY A 420 9.60 0.31 8.03
C GLY A 420 10.39 1.35 8.82
N ILE A 421 9.66 2.17 9.57
CA ILE A 421 10.18 3.19 10.49
C ILE A 421 9.47 3.01 11.84
N GLU A 422 10.22 2.58 12.84
CA GLU A 422 9.71 2.27 14.19
C GLU A 422 10.31 3.18 15.28
N ASN A 423 11.15 4.14 14.89
CA ASN A 423 11.94 4.97 15.80
C ASN A 423 11.62 6.47 15.72
N PHE A 424 10.58 6.86 14.98
CA PHE A 424 10.08 8.23 15.01
C PHE A 424 9.13 8.40 16.19
N ILE A 425 9.60 9.08 17.25
CA ILE A 425 8.91 9.18 18.54
C ILE A 425 7.46 9.62 18.37
N SER A 426 6.53 8.97 19.08
CA SER A 426 5.06 9.04 18.98
C SER A 426 4.40 8.18 17.88
N ILE A 427 5.15 7.72 16.88
CA ILE A 427 4.68 6.81 15.83
C ILE A 427 5.29 5.44 16.09
N LYS A 428 4.46 4.45 16.44
CA LYS A 428 4.94 3.09 16.73
C LYS A 428 5.56 2.43 15.50
N GLU A 429 4.92 2.59 14.35
CA GLU A 429 5.34 2.04 13.06
C GLU A 429 4.75 2.91 11.95
N THR A 430 5.54 3.19 10.93
CA THR A 430 5.12 3.78 9.65
C THR A 430 6.06 3.31 8.55
N GLU A 431 5.76 3.66 7.31
CA GLU A 431 6.61 3.38 6.17
C GLU A 431 7.24 4.67 5.64
N GLY A 432 8.41 4.56 5.00
CA GLY A 432 9.13 5.69 4.41
C GLY A 432 8.30 6.57 3.47
N PRO A 433 7.68 6.01 2.42
CA PRO A 433 6.81 6.76 1.52
C PRO A 433 5.65 7.46 2.23
N LYS A 434 4.97 6.76 3.15
CA LYS A 434 3.87 7.30 3.94
C LYS A 434 4.31 8.47 4.81
N PHE A 435 5.48 8.34 5.44
CA PHE A 435 6.05 9.39 6.29
C PHE A 435 6.48 10.61 5.47
N ALA A 436 7.11 10.41 4.31
CA ALA A 436 7.50 11.49 3.40
C ALA A 436 6.27 12.26 2.88
N HIS A 437 5.19 11.56 2.55
CA HIS A 437 3.93 12.19 2.16
C HIS A 437 3.34 13.03 3.29
N ALA A 438 3.29 12.49 4.51
CA ALA A 438 2.82 13.23 5.69
C ALA A 438 3.66 14.48 5.99
N LEU A 439 4.98 14.42 5.75
CA LEU A 439 5.85 15.61 5.83
C LEU A 439 5.48 16.65 4.78
N GLU A 440 5.24 16.23 3.54
CA GLU A 440 4.89 17.12 2.44
C GLU A 440 3.52 17.77 2.68
N GLU A 441 2.51 16.99 3.07
CA GLU A 441 1.19 17.50 3.44
C GLU A 441 1.29 18.59 4.52
N HIS A 442 2.07 18.35 5.58
CA HIS A 442 2.23 19.34 6.65
C HIS A 442 3.00 20.59 6.20
N VAL A 443 3.90 20.51 5.22
CA VAL A 443 4.52 21.70 4.63
C VAL A 443 3.50 22.47 3.78
N ARG A 444 2.69 21.76 2.98
CA ARG A 444 1.67 22.33 2.10
C ARG A 444 0.47 22.94 2.83
N ASP A 445 0.27 22.61 4.11
CA ASP A 445 -0.69 23.30 4.99
C ASP A 445 -0.34 24.79 5.21
N TYR A 446 0.88 25.21 4.87
CA TYR A 446 1.34 26.59 4.94
C TYR A 446 1.71 27.14 3.55
N ASP A 447 1.83 28.47 3.44
CA ASP A 447 2.29 29.15 2.22
C ASP A 447 3.80 28.99 2.02
N VAL A 448 4.20 27.77 1.63
CA VAL A 448 5.58 27.39 1.33
C VAL A 448 5.72 27.08 -0.15
N ASP A 449 6.68 27.75 -0.79
CA ASP A 449 7.01 27.54 -2.20
C ASP A 449 7.98 26.36 -2.34
N ILE A 450 7.44 25.17 -2.65
CA ILE A 450 8.23 23.95 -2.84
C ILE A 450 8.66 23.85 -4.31
N MET A 451 9.97 23.93 -4.55
CA MET A 451 10.61 23.82 -5.85
C MET A 451 11.36 22.48 -5.95
N ASN A 452 10.67 21.48 -6.49
CA ASN A 452 11.23 20.13 -6.69
C ASN A 452 12.15 20.05 -7.92
N LEU A 453 12.92 18.95 -8.01
CA LEU A 453 13.91 18.69 -9.06
C LEU A 453 15.00 19.77 -9.17
N GLN A 454 15.29 20.47 -8.07
CA GLN A 454 16.32 21.50 -8.02
C GLN A 454 17.52 21.03 -7.21
N ARG A 455 18.68 20.96 -7.87
CA ARG A 455 19.96 20.69 -7.21
C ARG A 455 20.79 21.97 -7.12
N ALA A 456 21.26 22.28 -5.91
CA ALA A 456 22.14 23.42 -5.69
C ALA A 456 23.57 23.13 -6.20
N LYS A 457 24.11 24.10 -6.94
CA LYS A 457 25.43 24.05 -7.57
C LYS A 457 26.45 24.95 -6.87
N ALA A 458 26.03 26.11 -6.37
CA ALA A 458 26.90 27.05 -5.67
C ALA A 458 26.12 27.90 -4.67
N LEU A 459 26.79 28.28 -3.58
CA LEU A 459 26.33 29.26 -2.61
C LEU A 459 27.15 30.54 -2.75
N VAL A 460 26.51 31.68 -2.97
CA VAL A 460 27.17 32.97 -3.12
C VAL A 460 26.69 33.90 -2.01
N PRO A 461 27.49 34.11 -0.94
CA PRO A 461 27.15 35.04 0.13
C PRO A 461 27.11 36.49 -0.38
N GLY A 462 26.11 37.26 0.05
CA GLY A 462 25.98 38.68 -0.25
C GLY A 462 25.64 39.53 0.97
N LYS A 463 25.63 40.86 0.81
CA LYS A 463 25.36 41.79 1.92
C LYS A 463 23.90 41.83 2.36
N GLU A 464 22.98 41.74 1.39
CA GLU A 464 21.53 41.81 1.64
C GLU A 464 20.85 40.46 1.41
N PHE A 465 21.28 39.73 0.37
CA PHE A 465 20.78 38.40 0.04
C PHE A 465 21.94 37.44 -0.17
N VAL A 466 21.74 36.21 0.26
CA VAL A 466 22.51 35.03 -0.15
C VAL A 466 21.87 34.48 -1.42
N GLU A 467 22.70 34.16 -2.43
CA GLU A 467 22.26 33.56 -3.68
C GLU A 467 22.59 32.06 -3.70
N VAL A 468 21.63 31.25 -4.11
CA VAL A 468 21.79 29.81 -4.36
C VAL A 468 21.63 29.57 -5.86
N GLN A 469 22.71 29.16 -6.50
CA GLN A 469 22.72 28.83 -7.93
C GLN A 469 22.36 27.37 -8.10
N LEU A 470 21.50 27.06 -9.08
CA LEU A 470 20.99 25.71 -9.34
C LEU A 470 21.66 25.10 -10.57
N GLU A 471 21.70 23.77 -10.64
CA GLU A 471 22.22 23.04 -11.82
C GLU A 471 21.40 23.32 -13.09
N SER A 472 20.11 23.67 -12.93
CA SER A 472 19.22 24.11 -14.02
C SER A 472 19.63 25.46 -14.66
N GLY A 473 20.60 26.17 -14.06
CA GLY A 473 21.03 27.50 -14.49
C GLY A 473 20.23 28.64 -13.85
N ALA A 474 19.15 28.35 -13.13
CA ALA A 474 18.42 29.31 -12.34
C ALA A 474 19.20 29.73 -11.08
N SER A 475 18.81 30.86 -10.48
CA SER A 475 19.36 31.34 -9.20
C SER A 475 18.26 31.87 -8.32
N LEU A 476 18.32 31.52 -7.03
CA LEU A 476 17.38 31.95 -6.01
C LEU A 476 18.09 32.89 -5.03
N LYS A 477 17.39 33.92 -4.56
CA LYS A 477 17.91 34.88 -3.57
C LYS A 477 17.13 34.75 -2.27
N SER A 478 17.83 34.86 -1.15
CA SER A 478 17.20 34.81 0.17
C SER A 478 17.96 35.62 1.22
N ARG A 479 17.25 36.20 2.18
CA ARG A 479 17.89 36.89 3.33
C ARG A 479 18.62 35.91 4.25
N THR A 480 18.05 34.72 4.45
CA THR A 480 18.69 33.62 5.18
C THR A 480 18.55 32.29 4.44
N VAL A 481 19.50 31.38 4.65
CA VAL A 481 19.50 30.06 4.00
C VAL A 481 19.64 28.97 5.06
N VAL A 482 18.85 27.90 4.95
CA VAL A 482 19.02 26.68 5.76
C VAL A 482 19.42 25.53 4.83
N ILE A 483 20.65 25.04 4.96
CA ILE A 483 21.17 23.93 4.17
C ILE A 483 20.84 22.60 4.87
N SER A 484 20.01 21.79 4.23
CA SER A 484 19.53 20.50 4.73
C SER A 484 19.64 19.41 3.66
N THR A 485 20.75 19.41 2.90
CA THR A 485 21.00 18.52 1.76
C THR A 485 21.29 17.06 2.16
N GLY A 486 21.39 16.78 3.46
CA GLY A 486 21.63 15.45 4.01
C GLY A 486 22.97 14.84 3.59
N ALA A 487 23.00 13.52 3.54
CA ALA A 487 24.14 12.74 3.11
C ALA A 487 23.69 11.65 2.12
N ARG A 488 24.64 10.85 1.64
CA ARG A 488 24.40 9.61 0.91
C ARG A 488 25.29 8.50 1.45
N TRP A 489 24.79 7.28 1.47
CA TRP A 489 25.59 6.13 1.82
C TRP A 489 26.61 5.85 0.72
N ARG A 490 27.81 5.44 1.12
CA ARG A 490 28.77 4.86 0.20
C ARG A 490 28.30 3.46 -0.17
N ASN A 491 28.31 3.18 -1.46
CA ASN A 491 28.04 1.86 -2.00
C ASN A 491 29.36 1.09 -2.14
N ILE A 492 29.31 -0.23 -1.97
CA ILE A 492 30.46 -1.12 -2.23
C ILE A 492 30.62 -1.42 -3.73
N ASN A 493 29.58 -1.18 -4.52
CA ASN A 493 29.47 -1.35 -5.96
C ASN A 493 29.78 -2.78 -6.42
N VAL A 494 29.06 -3.75 -5.86
CA VAL A 494 29.19 -5.18 -6.21
C VAL A 494 27.88 -5.76 -6.73
N PRO A 495 27.91 -6.85 -7.53
CA PRO A 495 26.70 -7.57 -7.91
C PRO A 495 25.86 -7.97 -6.69
N GLY A 496 24.53 -7.83 -6.81
CA GLY A 496 23.56 -8.09 -5.75
C GLY A 496 23.30 -6.93 -4.79
N GLU A 497 24.19 -5.92 -4.68
CA GLU A 497 23.98 -4.79 -3.75
C GLU A 497 22.70 -4.00 -4.07
N HIS A 498 22.53 -3.61 -5.34
CA HIS A 498 21.35 -2.86 -5.77
C HIS A 498 20.10 -3.75 -5.82
N GLU A 499 20.24 -4.99 -6.27
CA GLU A 499 19.15 -5.96 -6.43
C GLU A 499 18.49 -6.33 -5.10
N PHE A 500 19.32 -6.53 -4.06
CA PHE A 500 18.85 -6.90 -2.73
C PHE A 500 18.69 -5.71 -1.77
N LYS A 501 18.78 -4.47 -2.26
CA LYS A 501 18.46 -3.27 -1.49
C LYS A 501 17.04 -3.40 -0.94
N ASN A 502 16.87 -3.21 0.38
CA ASN A 502 15.62 -3.39 1.11
C ASN A 502 15.08 -4.84 1.12
N LYS A 503 15.84 -5.82 0.63
CA LYS A 503 15.53 -7.27 0.64
C LYS A 503 16.62 -8.07 1.36
N GLY A 504 17.26 -7.44 2.35
CA GLY A 504 18.38 -8.00 3.12
C GLY A 504 19.62 -7.12 3.08
N VAL A 505 19.82 -6.28 2.06
CA VAL A 505 20.82 -5.21 2.09
C VAL A 505 20.22 -3.98 2.76
N ALA A 506 20.89 -3.54 3.83
CA ALA A 506 20.50 -2.43 4.68
C ALA A 506 21.68 -1.48 4.90
N TYR A 507 21.37 -0.21 5.19
CA TYR A 507 22.39 0.82 5.46
C TYR A 507 22.25 1.41 6.86
N CYS A 508 21.11 1.22 7.54
CA CYS A 508 20.88 1.77 8.86
C CYS A 508 20.69 0.65 9.89
N PRO A 509 21.71 0.31 10.71
CA PRO A 509 21.58 -0.74 11.72
C PRO A 509 20.48 -0.42 12.74
N HIS A 510 20.33 0.85 13.13
CA HIS A 510 19.28 1.28 14.07
C HIS A 510 17.87 1.17 13.50
N CYS A 511 17.72 1.24 12.18
CA CYS A 511 16.43 1.21 11.49
C CYS A 511 16.02 -0.23 11.22
N ASP A 512 16.91 -1.01 10.60
CA ASP A 512 16.57 -2.34 10.09
C ASP A 512 16.99 -3.47 11.04
N GLY A 513 17.88 -3.21 12.00
CA GLY A 513 18.41 -4.21 12.93
C GLY A 513 17.35 -5.06 13.64
N PRO A 514 16.25 -4.48 14.17
CA PRO A 514 15.16 -5.25 14.79
C PRO A 514 14.53 -6.31 13.88
N LEU A 515 14.51 -6.09 12.56
CA LEU A 515 13.94 -7.02 11.58
C LEU A 515 14.76 -8.32 11.44
N PHE A 516 16.02 -8.30 11.86
CA PHE A 516 16.95 -9.44 11.77
C PHE A 516 17.08 -10.22 13.08
N LYS A 517 16.11 -10.10 13.98
CA LYS A 517 16.12 -10.83 15.26
C LYS A 517 16.33 -12.33 15.06
N GLY A 518 17.37 -12.86 15.72
CA GLY A 518 17.76 -14.27 15.62
C GLY A 518 18.36 -14.71 14.27
N LYS A 519 18.56 -13.80 13.31
CA LYS A 519 19.18 -14.07 12.00
C LYS A 519 20.70 -13.88 12.00
N ARG A 520 21.38 -14.30 10.95
CA ARG A 520 22.81 -14.05 10.72
C ARG A 520 22.94 -12.85 9.80
N VAL A 521 23.81 -11.92 10.16
CA VAL A 521 24.01 -10.69 9.40
C VAL A 521 25.49 -10.42 9.19
N ALA A 522 25.84 -9.72 8.12
CA ALA A 522 27.16 -9.13 7.95
C ALA A 522 27.13 -7.63 8.17
N VAL A 523 28.22 -7.07 8.68
CA VAL A 523 28.48 -5.63 8.71
C VAL A 523 29.72 -5.35 7.88
N ILE A 524 29.62 -4.50 6.86
CA ILE A 524 30.73 -4.15 5.97
C ILE A 524 31.32 -2.81 6.41
N GLY A 525 32.59 -2.81 6.83
CA GLY A 525 33.32 -1.67 7.34
C GLY A 525 33.71 -1.82 8.81
N GLY A 526 34.97 -1.55 9.15
CA GLY A 526 35.53 -1.67 10.49
C GLY A 526 36.06 -0.34 11.07
N GLY A 527 35.52 0.79 10.61
CA GLY A 527 35.57 2.06 11.34
C GLY A 527 34.60 2.08 12.53
N ASN A 528 34.53 3.20 13.27
CA ASN A 528 33.64 3.31 14.44
C ASN A 528 32.19 2.93 14.11
N SER A 529 31.61 3.46 13.03
CA SER A 529 30.23 3.17 12.64
C SER A 529 29.96 1.68 12.43
N GLY A 530 30.84 0.97 11.71
CA GLY A 530 30.66 -0.46 11.48
C GLY A 530 30.90 -1.32 12.72
N VAL A 531 31.89 -0.96 13.55
CA VAL A 531 32.14 -1.69 14.80
C VAL A 531 31.03 -1.47 15.82
N GLU A 532 30.51 -0.25 15.95
CA GLU A 532 29.35 0.05 16.81
C GLU A 532 28.10 -0.67 16.30
N ALA A 533 27.84 -0.63 14.98
CA ALA A 533 26.73 -1.35 14.36
C ALA A 533 26.80 -2.86 14.63
N ALA A 534 27.99 -3.45 14.54
CA ALA A 534 28.18 -4.86 14.83
C ALA A 534 27.96 -5.18 16.33
N ILE A 535 28.40 -4.30 17.24
CA ILE A 535 28.13 -4.44 18.68
C ILE A 535 26.63 -4.34 18.98
N ASP A 536 25.93 -3.40 18.35
CA ASP A 536 24.49 -3.18 18.50
C ASP A 536 23.70 -4.39 17.98
N LEU A 537 23.94 -4.77 16.72
CA LEU A 537 23.28 -5.91 16.09
C LEU A 537 23.54 -7.22 16.84
N ALA A 538 24.75 -7.42 17.39
CA ALA A 538 25.08 -8.62 18.16
C ALA A 538 24.19 -8.81 19.40
N GLY A 539 23.54 -7.75 19.91
CA GLY A 539 22.55 -7.83 20.99
C GLY A 539 21.16 -8.29 20.54
N ILE A 540 20.87 -8.30 19.24
CA ILE A 540 19.54 -8.53 18.65
C ILE A 540 19.52 -9.80 17.79
N VAL A 541 20.57 -9.99 16.99
CA VAL A 541 20.66 -11.01 15.95
C VAL A 541 21.33 -12.28 16.47
N GLY A 542 21.22 -13.38 15.72
CA GLY A 542 21.84 -14.66 16.06
C GLY A 542 23.36 -14.66 15.89
N HIS A 543 23.87 -14.00 14.85
CA HIS A 543 25.32 -13.91 14.58
C HIS A 543 25.65 -12.68 13.73
N VAL A 544 26.80 -12.04 14.01
CA VAL A 544 27.33 -10.93 13.20
C VAL A 544 28.67 -11.31 12.58
N THR A 545 28.82 -11.10 11.29
CA THR A 545 30.10 -11.22 10.57
C THR A 545 30.57 -9.84 10.14
N LEU A 546 31.61 -9.31 10.77
CA LEU A 546 32.19 -8.02 10.37
C LEU A 546 33.26 -8.24 9.29
N ILE A 547 33.09 -7.55 8.15
CA ILE A 547 33.98 -7.57 7.00
C ILE A 547 34.73 -6.23 6.92
N GLU A 548 36.04 -6.25 7.13
CA GLU A 548 36.94 -5.10 7.01
C GLU A 548 37.88 -5.29 5.81
N PHE A 549 37.91 -4.28 4.95
CA PHE A 549 38.70 -4.25 3.73
C PHE A 549 40.20 -4.12 3.99
N ASP A 550 40.58 -3.30 4.96
CA ASP A 550 41.96 -3.08 5.39
C ASP A 550 42.48 -4.27 6.22
N THR A 551 43.78 -4.28 6.48
CA THR A 551 44.49 -5.25 7.32
C THR A 551 44.11 -5.17 8.81
N ALA A 552 43.46 -4.08 9.24
CA ALA A 552 43.09 -3.84 10.62
C ALA A 552 41.84 -2.95 10.73
N LEU A 553 41.09 -3.13 11.82
CA LEU A 553 39.99 -2.23 12.17
C LEU A 553 40.51 -0.83 12.47
N ARG A 554 39.80 0.19 11.98
CA ARG A 554 40.09 1.61 12.21
C ARG A 554 39.31 2.20 13.38
N ALA A 555 38.38 1.43 13.96
CA ALA A 555 37.60 1.87 15.11
C ALA A 555 38.45 2.07 16.37
N ASP A 556 37.93 2.83 17.33
CA ASP A 556 38.57 3.08 18.61
C ASP A 556 38.88 1.77 19.36
N ALA A 557 40.02 1.73 20.03
CA ALA A 557 40.51 0.52 20.69
C ALA A 557 39.52 -0.05 21.73
N VAL A 558 38.72 0.81 22.36
CA VAL A 558 37.67 0.38 23.30
C VAL A 558 36.55 -0.38 22.60
N LEU A 559 36.12 0.08 21.42
CA LEU A 559 35.11 -0.56 20.60
C LEU A 559 35.62 -1.88 20.04
N GLN A 560 36.87 -1.94 19.57
CA GLN A 560 37.48 -3.18 19.11
C GLN A 560 37.55 -4.24 20.23
N ARG A 561 37.92 -3.84 21.46
CA ARG A 561 37.93 -4.76 22.62
C ARG A 561 36.52 -5.24 22.95
N LYS A 562 35.53 -4.35 22.92
CA LYS A 562 34.12 -4.71 23.17
C LYS A 562 33.63 -5.69 22.10
N LEU A 563 33.85 -5.41 20.82
CA LEU A 563 33.45 -6.27 19.71
C LEU A 563 34.05 -7.68 19.85
N LYS A 564 35.36 -7.77 20.12
CA LYS A 564 36.08 -9.04 20.34
C LYS A 564 35.63 -9.81 21.58
N SER A 565 34.93 -9.18 22.51
CA SER A 565 34.40 -9.86 23.72
C SER A 565 33.06 -10.58 23.48
N LEU A 566 32.43 -10.36 22.32
CA LEU A 566 31.13 -10.94 21.99
C LEU A 566 31.32 -12.33 21.37
N SER A 567 30.55 -13.31 21.86
CA SER A 567 30.69 -14.71 21.44
C SER A 567 30.02 -15.06 20.11
N ASN A 568 29.18 -14.17 19.59
CA ASN A 568 28.42 -14.33 18.35
C ASN A 568 28.90 -13.39 17.24
N VAL A 569 30.19 -13.01 17.26
CA VAL A 569 30.79 -12.10 16.30
C VAL A 569 32.07 -12.69 15.72
N ASP A 570 32.12 -12.79 14.39
CA ASP A 570 33.34 -13.08 13.64
C ASP A 570 33.86 -11.81 12.96
N ILE A 571 35.19 -11.64 12.92
CA ILE A 571 35.84 -10.48 12.31
C ILE A 571 36.80 -10.96 11.22
N PHE A 572 36.54 -10.58 9.98
CA PHE A 572 37.43 -10.83 8.84
C PHE A 572 38.06 -9.51 8.39
N THR A 573 39.39 -9.44 8.44
CA THR A 573 40.19 -8.34 7.88
C THR A 573 40.77 -8.77 6.54
N ASN A 574 41.31 -7.83 5.77
CA ASN A 574 41.74 -8.07 4.38
C ASN A 574 40.60 -8.62 3.51
N ALA A 575 39.34 -8.41 3.89
CA ALA A 575 38.19 -9.03 3.26
C ALA A 575 37.48 -8.00 2.37
N GLN A 576 37.50 -8.24 1.07
CA GLN A 576 36.78 -7.43 0.09
C GLN A 576 35.53 -8.18 -0.36
N THR A 577 34.35 -7.70 -0.02
CA THR A 577 33.10 -8.21 -0.60
C THR A 577 33.15 -8.13 -2.12
N THR A 578 32.79 -9.22 -2.80
CA THR A 578 32.76 -9.31 -4.26
C THR A 578 31.37 -9.51 -4.82
N GLU A 579 30.44 -10.05 -4.02
CA GLU A 579 29.06 -10.33 -4.43
C GLU A 579 28.16 -10.48 -3.19
N ILE A 580 26.91 -10.03 -3.29
CA ILE A 580 25.84 -10.36 -2.35
C ILE A 580 24.89 -11.31 -3.06
N THR A 581 24.61 -12.46 -2.47
CA THR A 581 23.84 -13.54 -3.12
C THR A 581 22.43 -13.62 -2.54
N GLY A 582 21.47 -14.04 -3.36
CA GLY A 582 20.07 -14.15 -2.96
C GLY A 582 19.18 -14.66 -4.09
N ASP A 583 17.93 -14.93 -3.76
CA ASP A 583 16.86 -15.21 -4.72
C ASP A 583 15.82 -14.08 -4.69
N GLN A 584 14.78 -14.18 -3.86
CA GLN A 584 13.88 -13.09 -3.53
C GLN A 584 14.46 -12.19 -2.43
N LYS A 585 15.39 -12.71 -1.63
CA LYS A 585 16.07 -12.00 -0.54
C LYS A 585 17.51 -12.49 -0.38
N VAL A 586 18.32 -11.74 0.35
CA VAL A 586 19.70 -12.12 0.66
C VAL A 586 19.74 -13.51 1.32
N ASN A 587 20.62 -14.37 0.80
CA ASN A 587 20.95 -15.68 1.38
C ASN A 587 22.45 -15.84 1.69
N GLY A 588 23.29 -14.90 1.27
CA GLY A 588 24.71 -14.95 1.51
C GLY A 588 25.50 -13.75 1.00
N LEU A 589 26.81 -13.80 1.26
CA LEU A 589 27.80 -12.84 0.79
C LEU A 589 29.08 -13.59 0.40
N VAL A 590 29.70 -13.19 -0.69
CA VAL A 590 31.02 -13.67 -1.11
C VAL A 590 32.04 -12.56 -0.85
N TYR A 591 33.16 -12.89 -0.21
CA TYR A 591 34.30 -11.99 -0.10
C TYR A 591 35.59 -12.65 -0.58
N LYS A 592 36.50 -11.82 -1.09
CA LYS A 592 37.87 -12.17 -1.43
C LYS A 592 38.79 -11.79 -0.28
N ASP A 593 39.56 -12.74 0.23
CA ASP A 593 40.75 -12.43 1.03
C ASP A 593 41.80 -11.79 0.10
N ARG A 594 42.12 -10.53 0.37
CA ARG A 594 43.03 -9.72 -0.44
C ARG A 594 44.48 -10.19 -0.35
N ALA A 595 44.86 -10.88 0.74
CA ALA A 595 46.22 -11.38 0.93
C ALA A 595 46.47 -12.68 0.15
N SER A 596 45.54 -13.62 0.21
CA SER A 596 45.66 -14.93 -0.46
C SER A 596 45.03 -14.99 -1.84
N GLY A 597 44.05 -14.12 -2.11
CA GLY A 597 43.20 -14.16 -3.29
C GLY A 597 42.05 -15.15 -3.22
N ALA A 598 41.90 -15.90 -2.12
CA ALA A 598 40.85 -16.91 -1.94
C ALA A 598 39.46 -16.27 -1.83
N LEU A 599 38.45 -16.94 -2.40
CA LEU A 599 37.04 -16.57 -2.26
C LEU A 599 36.39 -17.37 -1.13
N HIS A 600 35.62 -16.69 -0.30
CA HIS A 600 34.88 -17.25 0.82
C HIS A 600 33.41 -16.87 0.72
N THR A 601 32.53 -17.84 0.97
CA THR A 601 31.08 -17.62 1.00
C THR A 601 30.58 -17.69 2.44
N VAL A 602 29.82 -16.67 2.84
CA VAL A 602 29.21 -16.57 4.17
C VAL A 602 27.69 -16.63 4.01
N PRO A 603 27.02 -17.69 4.49
CA PRO A 603 25.55 -17.78 4.47
C PRO A 603 24.96 -16.87 5.55
N LEU A 604 24.07 -15.96 5.14
CA LEU A 604 23.49 -14.93 6.02
C LEU A 604 22.17 -14.40 5.43
N GLU A 605 21.36 -13.75 6.24
CA GLU A 605 20.07 -13.21 5.81
C GLU A 605 20.08 -11.68 5.64
N GLY A 606 21.11 -10.98 6.13
CA GLY A 606 21.22 -9.52 6.01
C GLY A 606 22.64 -8.98 5.91
N VAL A 607 22.82 -7.88 5.17
CA VAL A 607 24.10 -7.18 4.98
C VAL A 607 23.92 -5.71 5.30
N PHE A 608 24.62 -5.23 6.31
CA PHE A 608 24.63 -3.84 6.76
C PHE A 608 25.89 -3.12 6.26
N ILE A 609 25.74 -2.22 5.29
CA ILE A 609 26.87 -1.49 4.71
C ILE A 609 27.18 -0.27 5.56
N GLN A 610 28.33 -0.27 6.24
CA GLN A 610 28.80 0.76 7.18
C GLN A 610 30.17 1.34 6.79
N ILE A 611 30.42 1.52 5.49
CA ILE A 611 31.69 2.05 4.97
C ILE A 611 31.77 3.59 4.98
N GLY A 612 30.72 4.25 5.49
CA GLY A 612 30.65 5.69 5.75
C GLY A 612 29.57 6.42 4.96
N LEU A 613 29.19 7.59 5.47
CA LEU A 613 28.32 8.55 4.80
C LEU A 613 29.18 9.61 4.08
N ILE A 614 28.69 10.07 2.95
CA ILE A 614 29.23 11.24 2.25
C ILE A 614 28.18 12.36 2.35
N PRO A 615 28.45 13.44 3.10
CA PRO A 615 27.59 14.62 3.11
C PRO A 615 27.40 15.20 1.71
N ASN A 616 26.20 15.68 1.39
CA ASN A 616 25.90 16.30 0.09
C ASN A 616 26.31 17.78 0.09
N THR A 617 27.61 18.04 0.27
CA THR A 617 28.19 19.36 0.60
C THR A 617 29.33 19.77 -0.34
N ASP A 618 29.68 18.95 -1.33
CA ASP A 618 30.79 19.22 -2.25
C ASP A 618 30.70 20.59 -2.94
N TRP A 619 29.47 21.03 -3.23
CA TRP A 619 29.13 22.33 -3.83
C TRP A 619 29.37 23.56 -2.93
N LEU A 620 29.70 23.34 -1.65
CA LEU A 620 29.95 24.38 -0.65
C LEU A 620 31.44 24.60 -0.34
N LYS A 621 32.33 23.77 -0.93
CA LYS A 621 33.76 23.83 -0.68
C LYS A 621 34.32 25.23 -0.95
N GLY A 622 35.01 25.80 0.03
CA GLY A 622 35.59 27.13 -0.05
C GLY A 622 34.64 28.28 0.28
N VAL A 623 33.37 28.00 0.57
CA VAL A 623 32.37 29.01 0.95
C VAL A 623 32.00 28.88 2.43
N VAL A 624 31.62 27.67 2.87
CA VAL A 624 31.36 27.37 4.29
C VAL A 624 32.45 26.45 4.84
N GLU A 625 32.72 26.55 6.14
CA GLU A 625 33.68 25.68 6.80
C GLU A 625 33.15 24.23 6.87
N LEU A 626 33.96 23.30 6.37
CA LEU A 626 33.63 21.87 6.37
C LEU A 626 34.62 21.10 7.26
N SER A 627 34.11 20.07 7.94
CA SER A 627 34.95 19.13 8.68
C SER A 627 35.85 18.34 7.74
N LYS A 628 36.85 17.63 8.30
CA LYS A 628 37.69 16.71 7.52
C LYS A 628 36.90 15.60 6.80
N HIS A 629 35.65 15.37 7.21
CA HIS A 629 34.74 14.39 6.60
C HIS A 629 33.75 15.03 5.61
N GLY A 630 33.87 16.34 5.34
CA GLY A 630 33.01 17.09 4.44
C GLY A 630 31.69 17.53 5.06
N GLU A 631 31.48 17.37 6.36
CA GLU A 631 30.26 17.83 7.03
C GLU A 631 30.30 19.35 7.26
N ILE A 632 29.18 20.04 7.16
CA ILE A 632 29.08 21.47 7.48
C ILE A 632 29.28 21.65 8.98
N ILE A 633 30.30 22.41 9.37
CA ILE A 633 30.53 22.76 10.78
C ILE A 633 29.45 23.73 11.21
N VAL A 634 28.72 23.36 12.27
CA VAL A 634 27.67 24.19 12.86
C VAL A 634 27.84 24.32 14.36
N ASP A 635 27.40 25.45 14.89
CA ASP A 635 27.28 25.65 16.34
C ASP A 635 25.97 25.03 16.89
N ALA A 636 25.72 25.22 18.20
CA ALA A 636 24.52 24.72 18.84
C ALA A 636 23.20 25.32 18.28
N ARG A 637 23.26 26.45 17.55
CA ARG A 637 22.12 27.12 16.90
C ARG A 637 21.98 26.72 15.42
N GLY A 638 22.87 25.87 14.90
CA GLY A 638 22.90 25.53 13.48
C GLY A 638 23.55 26.60 12.61
N GLN A 639 24.24 27.59 13.19
CA GLN A 639 24.96 28.63 12.46
C GLN A 639 26.22 28.07 11.81
N THR A 640 26.46 28.43 10.55
CA THR A 640 27.70 28.10 9.84
C THR A 640 28.75 29.20 10.01
N SER A 641 29.92 29.05 9.37
CA SER A 641 30.94 30.10 9.28
C SER A 641 30.48 31.35 8.50
N VAL A 642 29.35 31.29 7.79
CA VAL A 642 28.81 32.40 6.99
C VAL A 642 27.57 33.00 7.68
N PRO A 643 27.57 34.29 8.04
CA PRO A 643 26.40 34.95 8.62
C PRO A 643 25.16 34.84 7.72
N GLY A 644 24.00 34.55 8.31
CA GLY A 644 22.74 34.35 7.58
C GLY A 644 22.60 32.97 6.92
N VAL A 645 23.64 32.11 6.99
CA VAL A 645 23.60 30.73 6.49
C VAL A 645 23.65 29.76 7.67
N PHE A 646 22.66 28.88 7.70
CA PHE A 646 22.46 27.85 8.69
C PHE A 646 22.50 26.48 8.01
N ALA A 647 22.71 25.42 8.78
CA ALA A 647 22.60 24.06 8.28
C ALA A 647 21.98 23.12 9.31
N ALA A 648 21.33 22.06 8.83
CA ALA A 648 20.60 21.11 9.66
C ALA A 648 20.67 19.67 9.12
N GLY A 649 20.53 18.72 10.04
CA GLY A 649 20.46 17.29 9.73
C GLY A 649 21.79 16.72 9.24
N ASP A 650 21.72 15.65 8.46
CA ASP A 650 22.85 14.76 8.22
C ASP A 650 24.03 15.40 7.48
N ALA A 651 23.80 16.52 6.78
CA ALA A 651 24.85 17.30 6.12
C ALA A 651 25.82 17.99 7.11
N THR A 652 25.44 18.08 8.39
CA THR A 652 26.16 18.83 9.43
C THR A 652 27.01 17.93 10.32
N THR A 653 27.79 18.54 11.21
CA THR A 653 28.55 17.88 12.29
C THR A 653 27.68 17.29 13.41
N VAL A 654 26.34 17.23 13.25
CA VAL A 654 25.49 16.49 14.19
C VAL A 654 25.97 15.04 14.27
N PRO A 655 26.24 14.50 15.47
CA PRO A 655 26.95 13.22 15.59
C PRO A 655 26.14 12.01 15.15
N PHE A 656 24.80 12.11 15.18
CA PHE A 656 23.90 11.01 14.86
C PHE A 656 22.97 11.38 13.71
N LYS A 657 22.75 10.43 12.81
CA LYS A 657 22.03 10.63 11.54
C LYS A 657 20.73 9.85 11.57
N GLN A 658 19.64 10.51 12.00
CA GLN A 658 18.33 9.89 12.24
C GLN A 658 17.21 10.87 11.91
N ILE A 659 16.03 10.37 11.51
CA ILE A 659 14.89 11.18 11.06
C ILE A 659 14.46 12.19 12.14
N ILE A 660 14.27 11.73 13.39
CA ILE A 660 13.83 12.59 14.50
C ILE A 660 14.88 13.64 14.88
N ILE A 661 16.16 13.29 14.79
CA ILE A 661 17.28 14.20 15.08
C ILE A 661 17.34 15.27 13.99
N ALA A 662 17.31 14.86 12.72
CA ALA A 662 17.32 15.76 11.57
C ALA A 662 16.14 16.74 11.62
N ALA A 663 14.93 16.28 11.94
CA ALA A 663 13.77 17.15 12.10
C ALA A 663 13.96 18.18 13.24
N GLY A 664 14.50 17.75 14.39
CA GLY A 664 14.85 18.64 15.49
C GLY A 664 15.89 19.70 15.10
N GLU A 665 16.95 19.30 14.40
CA GLU A 665 17.96 20.22 13.86
C GLU A 665 17.36 21.22 12.86
N GLY A 666 16.41 20.77 12.03
CA GLY A 666 15.68 21.62 11.08
C GLY A 666 14.88 22.72 11.76
N ALA A 667 14.10 22.37 12.78
CA ALA A 667 13.36 23.33 13.59
C ALA A 667 14.30 24.36 14.27
N LYS A 668 15.41 23.88 14.83
CA LYS A 668 16.43 24.71 15.48
C LYS A 668 17.08 25.71 14.52
N ALA A 669 17.44 25.26 13.31
CA ALA A 669 18.02 26.11 12.29
C ALA A 669 17.03 27.16 11.79
N ALA A 670 15.76 26.81 11.56
CA ALA A 670 14.73 27.77 11.15
C ALA A 670 14.45 28.85 12.20
N LEU A 671 14.38 28.47 13.49
CA LEU A 671 14.22 29.45 14.58
C LEU A 671 15.42 30.38 14.70
N SER A 672 16.63 29.86 14.44
CA SER A 672 17.85 30.67 14.47
C SER A 672 17.98 31.58 13.25
N ALA A 673 17.52 31.13 12.07
CA ALA A 673 17.40 31.96 10.87
C ALA A 673 16.41 33.11 11.11
N PHE A 674 15.27 32.84 11.75
CA PHE A 674 14.33 33.88 12.14
C PHE A 674 14.92 34.88 13.16
N ASP A 675 15.61 34.41 14.21
CA ASP A 675 16.32 35.30 15.16
C ASP A 675 17.36 36.19 14.46
N HIS A 676 18.05 35.66 13.45
CA HIS A 676 18.97 36.44 12.64
C HIS A 676 18.25 37.53 11.84
N LEU A 677 17.14 37.19 11.17
CA LEU A 677 16.34 38.15 10.39
C LEU A 677 15.85 39.33 11.23
N ILE A 678 15.30 39.07 12.42
CA ILE A 678 14.77 40.15 13.28
C ILE A 678 15.88 41.05 13.84
N ARG A 679 17.12 40.54 13.97
CA ARG A 679 18.27 41.33 14.47
C ARG A 679 18.96 42.12 13.37
N THR A 680 19.00 41.60 12.15
CA THR A 680 19.59 42.32 11.00
C THR A 680 18.66 43.36 10.41
N THR A 681 17.36 43.27 10.69
CA THR A 681 16.35 44.27 10.29
C THR A 681 15.99 45.26 11.40
N ALA A 682 16.53 45.09 12.62
CA ALA A 682 16.32 46.03 13.71
C ALA A 682 16.93 47.42 13.37
N PRO A 683 16.22 48.53 13.66
CA PRO A 683 16.80 49.86 13.55
C PRO A 683 18.07 49.98 14.39
N ALA A 684 19.11 50.64 13.87
CA ALA A 684 20.33 50.89 14.64
C ALA A 684 20.02 51.77 15.85
N ASP A 685 20.65 51.51 17.00
CA ASP A 685 20.55 52.36 18.19
C ASP A 685 20.99 53.79 17.82
N GLU A 686 20.11 54.77 18.02
CA GLU A 686 20.48 56.17 17.94
C GLU A 686 21.54 56.46 19.02
N PRO A 687 22.65 57.14 18.68
CA PRO A 687 23.68 57.43 19.66
C PRO A 687 23.12 58.36 20.73
N VAL A 688 23.00 57.86 21.96
CA VAL A 688 22.66 58.67 23.13
C VAL A 688 23.70 59.77 23.27
N ALA A 689 23.29 61.01 23.02
CA ALA A 689 24.13 62.19 23.19
C ALA A 689 24.61 62.25 24.66
N LYS A 690 25.92 62.16 24.86
CA LYS A 690 26.55 62.42 26.17
C LYS A 690 26.24 63.86 26.57
N GLU A 691 25.44 64.04 27.62
CA GLU A 691 25.35 65.31 28.33
C GLU A 691 26.76 65.73 28.79
N THR A 692 27.21 66.86 28.27
CA THR A 692 28.42 67.52 28.74
C THR A 692 28.07 68.24 30.03
N ALA A 693 28.60 67.74 31.15
CA ALA A 693 28.60 68.44 32.41
C ALA A 693 29.38 69.76 32.25
N VAL A 694 28.68 70.89 32.28
CA VAL A 694 29.29 72.20 32.45
C VAL A 694 29.49 72.43 33.94
N ALA A 695 30.75 72.50 34.34
CA ALA A 695 31.19 72.90 35.66
C ALA A 695 30.81 74.37 35.95
N ALA A 696 30.48 74.64 37.21
CA ALA A 696 30.55 75.97 37.82
C ALA A 696 31.87 76.12 38.58
#